data_AF-A0A7V2VGP3-F1
#
_entry.id   AF-A0A7V2VGP3-F1
#
_cell.length_a   1.000
_cell.length_b   1.000
_cell.length_c   1.000
_cell.angle_alpha   90.00
_cell.angle_beta   90.00
_cell.angle_gamma   90.00
#
_symmetry.space_group_name_H-M   'P 1'
#
loop_
_entity.id
_entity.type
_entity.pdbx_description
1 polymer ?
#
loop_
_entity_poly.entity_id
_entity_poly.type
_entity_poly.pdbx_seq_one_letter_code
_entity_poly.pdbx_strand_id
1 'polypeptide(L)'
;MILQGKLHAETPIYRGNARKTLFTRDGDGKHRLVSLAGEISGTAQSLMDAFIGQSRNGKNIGLLDQLWLRLYDLPMPKDLIARVDCQLQEESYPPDHLFDMRMGIKLDEDRWAAIANANYKMETIFRNSVFGISLAVDDSVLGKGQNRDRLYYLLRELQAGRFWFGAGKSKGLGRVRLEMDLPFSPSNKIPALNPHANHLQLSLTFDATNPVLVGWNWGKVDPAVPSFAAIEGRVLVGAMRDLPDPIRERLEMGLAGPILNPEDWKRKFAQYLPRVIAIWLRERSIGETDVWTLPAAALKKLGKGKWGLSKKILQRVEPLVGQSFPSQEAAKAACEKALEDKANMAGRIVKAMKRERRKSEELDTAAWREIAEGLGLDIALEESLAKRVGSEESLVKILTSACEKILPQLYQQVDQQVNLIQSDAWVDAEIKNRTEHLLIKKMLLQGEIDERQWGKTDQVPEGVSPATWREFVNDHRRVRYRHMKHPRNLGKSITNDENMIAFLEGHRDRARQELSQPYHVDFRAGGPSKREVSRKYGKPYDTVFMRMLSWAPSSREQGAWEIYIPGSTIKGAFRKRASQVLKTLWGESRRTNDVLDTLFGAQGQRGLVFFSDAYLTDPHDPERAWCSMDGVKMNPKTGCPVEEAKRDYLFAYGSRLAFRLRIDLMDVDERDTEALSVFLHMLQDFQRGDITLGGEKTSGFGWVEATIAQLVWLTASPAGVGERLFGKQSLSQDGIWQKLELEGQAAAGALQANPLALEQKQSPSTPPRARAGFISHRAFGGYCGMLEVEAEPLTPIHIRESGEPSHRTTLEGGPVNGWDFFAMAPPEAAQRGDDKVYALPSQSIKGMLRHLYTIASDSREHSADIARLNPVDSLFGWVGQGPDQAIMGRLSFTFGLFDEPQLAWFKVPYPYGEWRYAGDQWKQAADSSAAKMLVSKTWRVFPHAPLAPIVKQLAGFQPDTFQARYFRAIMPGSRARFTIRFWNLEKEELQRLMWCVALEPGLGHKMGNNRYLGFGSLRLRVLPGSYLIDWAKRYAGGQSWQLPIQVDEWIETGAIQHHTALRKALNVKQL
;
A
#
# COMPACT_ATOMS: atom_id res chain seq x y z
N MET A 1 -31.55 35.68 1.73
CA MET A 1 -31.46 34.44 2.55
C MET A 1 -30.01 33.96 2.68
N ILE A 2 -29.64 33.30 3.79
CA ILE A 2 -28.34 32.63 3.95
C ILE A 2 -28.59 31.13 4.14
N LEU A 3 -27.93 30.30 3.34
CA LEU A 3 -27.99 28.84 3.43
C LEU A 3 -26.67 28.32 4.00
N GLN A 4 -26.73 27.56 5.09
CA GLN A 4 -25.54 26.99 5.74
C GLN A 4 -25.59 25.46 5.70
N GLY A 5 -24.44 24.84 5.46
CA GLY A 5 -24.32 23.39 5.41
C GLY A 5 -22.88 22.91 5.45
N LYS A 6 -22.68 21.65 5.11
CA LYS A 6 -21.39 20.98 5.04
C LYS A 6 -21.19 20.36 3.66
N LEU A 7 -19.99 20.48 3.12
CA LEU A 7 -19.59 19.80 1.90
C LEU A 7 -18.61 18.68 2.28
N HIS A 8 -18.98 17.44 2.00
CA HIS A 8 -18.19 16.24 2.31
C HIS A 8 -17.38 15.82 1.10
N ALA A 9 -16.07 15.63 1.26
CA ALA A 9 -15.21 15.05 0.23
C ALA A 9 -15.41 13.53 0.14
N GLU A 10 -16.33 13.05 -0.70
CA GLU A 10 -16.53 11.61 -0.92
C GLU A 10 -15.31 10.93 -1.54
N THR A 11 -14.45 11.70 -2.19
CA THR A 11 -13.17 11.28 -2.75
C THR A 11 -12.10 12.35 -2.49
N PRO A 12 -10.81 12.01 -2.50
CA PRO A 12 -9.76 13.00 -2.25
C PRO A 12 -9.74 14.13 -3.28
N ILE A 13 -9.40 15.33 -2.83
CA ILE A 13 -9.47 16.55 -3.65
C ILE A 13 -8.07 16.97 -4.07
N TYR A 14 -7.80 16.97 -5.37
CA TYR A 14 -6.55 17.47 -5.95
C TYR A 14 -6.72 18.87 -6.54
N ARG A 15 -5.77 19.77 -6.30
CA ARG A 15 -5.80 21.14 -6.84
C ARG A 15 -5.44 21.23 -8.33
N GLY A 16 -4.39 20.52 -8.76
CA GLY A 16 -3.76 20.68 -10.08
C GLY A 16 -2.96 21.97 -10.30
N ASN A 17 -2.36 22.13 -11.49
CA ASN A 17 -1.51 23.26 -11.92
C ASN A 17 -2.30 24.55 -12.31
N ALA A 18 -3.51 24.74 -11.79
CA ALA A 18 -4.34 25.90 -12.14
C ALA A 18 -3.68 27.21 -11.68
N ARG A 19 -3.27 28.03 -12.65
CA ARG A 19 -2.53 29.30 -12.47
C ARG A 19 -3.25 30.38 -11.66
N LYS A 20 -4.51 30.19 -11.28
CA LYS A 20 -5.25 31.10 -10.39
C LYS A 20 -6.20 30.28 -9.53
N THR A 21 -6.11 30.56 -8.23
CA THR A 21 -7.20 30.48 -7.24
C THR A 21 -7.85 29.13 -7.02
N LEU A 22 -7.49 28.57 -5.87
CA LEU A 22 -8.41 27.87 -4.97
C LEU A 22 -7.86 27.92 -3.54
N PHE A 23 -6.56 28.20 -3.43
CA PHE A 23 -5.83 28.25 -2.18
C PHE A 23 -4.71 29.31 -2.24
N THR A 24 -4.96 30.49 -1.71
CA THR A 24 -3.97 31.58 -1.60
C THR A 24 -4.10 32.26 -0.25
N ARG A 25 -3.14 32.03 0.66
CA ARG A 25 -1.98 32.89 0.96
C ARG A 25 -2.35 34.08 1.84
N ASP A 26 -2.01 33.98 3.12
CA ASP A 26 -1.94 35.14 4.01
C ASP A 26 -0.78 36.10 3.67
N GLY A 27 -0.91 37.30 4.21
CA GLY A 27 -0.14 38.49 3.86
C GLY A 27 1.33 38.50 4.29
N ASP A 28 1.74 37.75 5.32
CA ASP A 28 3.02 37.97 6.03
C ASP A 28 3.94 36.74 6.22
N GLY A 29 3.45 35.51 6.00
CA GLY A 29 4.27 34.30 5.92
C GLY A 29 4.99 33.86 7.20
N LYS A 30 4.56 34.34 8.38
CA LYS A 30 5.25 34.08 9.68
C LYS A 30 4.59 33.04 10.58
N HIS A 31 3.35 32.62 10.31
CA HIS A 31 2.64 31.59 11.08
C HIS A 31 2.65 30.24 10.35
N ARG A 32 2.67 29.12 11.09
CA ARG A 32 2.56 27.72 10.58
C ARG A 32 1.18 27.43 9.95
N LEU A 33 0.78 28.22 8.96
CA LEU A 33 -0.51 28.14 8.27
C LEU A 33 -0.27 28.24 6.74
N VAL A 34 0.55 27.29 6.29
CA VAL A 34 0.59 26.57 5.02
C VAL A 34 0.31 27.27 3.67
N SER A 35 0.99 26.76 2.64
CA SER A 35 0.44 26.62 1.29
C SER A 35 -0.80 25.71 1.14
N LEU A 36 -1.59 25.53 2.22
CA LEU A 36 -2.85 24.81 2.47
C LEU A 36 -2.97 23.90 3.72
N ALA A 37 -3.21 24.45 4.90
CA ALA A 37 -3.93 23.86 6.02
C ALA A 37 -4.65 25.01 6.68
N GLY A 38 -5.86 24.71 7.11
CA GLY A 38 -6.49 25.42 8.19
C GLY A 38 -7.59 26.35 7.81
N GLU A 39 -7.45 27.00 6.67
CA GLU A 39 -8.47 27.88 6.14
C GLU A 39 -8.44 27.78 4.61
N ILE A 40 -9.57 27.41 3.99
CA ILE A 40 -9.77 27.77 2.58
C ILE A 40 -10.25 29.21 2.57
N SER A 41 -9.35 30.15 2.85
CA SER A 41 -9.55 31.57 2.59
C SER A 41 -8.79 31.93 1.31
N GLY A 42 -9.56 32.41 0.32
CA GLY A 42 -9.02 33.21 -0.78
C GLY A 42 -9.45 34.65 -0.57
N THR A 43 -9.00 35.58 -1.41
CA THR A 43 -9.77 36.84 -1.53
C THR A 43 -11.24 36.45 -1.77
N ALA A 44 -12.22 37.16 -1.21
CA ALA A 44 -13.64 36.85 -1.45
C ALA A 44 -13.92 36.58 -2.95
N GLN A 45 -13.28 37.35 -3.83
CA GLN A 45 -13.31 37.15 -5.28
C GLN A 45 -12.81 35.78 -5.79
N SER A 46 -11.76 35.21 -5.21
CA SER A 46 -11.17 33.93 -5.64
C SER A 46 -12.05 32.73 -5.30
N LEU A 47 -12.70 32.79 -4.13
CA LEU A 47 -13.68 31.81 -3.68
C LEU A 47 -15.00 31.96 -4.44
N MET A 48 -15.43 33.22 -4.65
CA MET A 48 -16.52 33.55 -5.55
C MET A 48 -16.23 32.95 -6.92
N ASP A 49 -15.15 33.32 -7.62
CA ASP A 49 -14.80 32.84 -8.97
C ASP A 49 -14.73 31.29 -9.11
N ALA A 50 -14.48 30.56 -8.01
CA ALA A 50 -14.43 29.09 -8.03
C ALA A 50 -15.83 28.45 -8.06
N PHE A 51 -16.80 29.02 -7.35
CA PHE A 51 -18.17 28.50 -7.28
C PHE A 51 -19.14 29.28 -8.15
N ILE A 52 -18.98 30.60 -8.24
CA ILE A 52 -19.88 31.53 -8.91
C ILE A 52 -19.14 32.54 -9.83
N GLY A 53 -19.83 33.09 -10.81
CA GLY A 53 -19.33 34.17 -11.68
C GLY A 53 -18.45 33.71 -12.83
N GLN A 54 -17.81 34.67 -13.51
CA GLN A 54 -17.00 34.43 -14.69
C GLN A 54 -15.73 35.29 -14.65
N SER A 55 -14.58 34.70 -15.00
CA SER A 55 -13.32 35.44 -15.06
C SER A 55 -13.39 36.56 -16.10
N ARG A 56 -12.62 37.65 -15.90
CA ARG A 56 -12.61 38.84 -16.80
C ARG A 56 -12.38 38.54 -18.29
N ASN A 57 -11.77 37.41 -18.62
CA ASN A 57 -11.51 36.97 -20.00
C ASN A 57 -12.52 35.93 -20.52
N GLY A 58 -13.60 35.66 -19.78
CA GLY A 58 -14.65 34.70 -20.11
C GLY A 58 -14.26 33.22 -20.01
N LYS A 59 -12.99 32.90 -19.76
CA LYS A 59 -12.47 31.53 -19.90
C LYS A 59 -12.81 30.60 -18.73
N ASN A 60 -13.06 31.14 -17.54
CA ASN A 60 -13.41 30.36 -16.36
C ASN A 60 -14.78 30.81 -15.87
N ILE A 61 -15.67 29.85 -15.66
CA ILE A 61 -17.02 30.02 -15.11
C ILE A 61 -17.06 29.27 -13.78
N GLY A 62 -17.71 29.83 -12.76
CA GLY A 62 -17.87 29.19 -11.44
C GLY A 62 -18.52 27.81 -11.54
N LEU A 63 -18.20 26.89 -10.63
CA LEU A 63 -18.69 25.51 -10.71
C LEU A 63 -20.22 25.39 -10.58
N LEU A 64 -20.88 26.26 -9.79
CA LEU A 64 -22.34 26.31 -9.69
C LEU A 64 -22.95 26.91 -10.96
N ASP A 65 -22.33 27.95 -11.55
CA ASP A 65 -22.73 28.44 -12.88
C ASP A 65 -22.59 27.36 -13.96
N GLN A 66 -21.51 26.58 -13.93
CA GLN A 66 -21.33 25.46 -14.88
C GLN A 66 -22.41 24.40 -14.70
N LEU A 67 -22.76 24.04 -13.46
CA LEU A 67 -23.83 23.08 -13.19
C LEU A 67 -25.20 23.65 -13.58
N TRP A 68 -25.46 24.93 -13.31
CA TRP A 68 -26.68 25.60 -13.73
C TRP A 68 -26.81 25.61 -15.26
N LEU A 69 -25.75 25.99 -15.96
CA LEU A 69 -25.70 25.98 -17.42
C LEU A 69 -25.89 24.56 -17.97
N ARG A 70 -25.24 23.57 -17.37
CA ARG A 70 -25.43 22.15 -17.72
C ARG A 70 -26.89 21.73 -17.63
N LEU A 71 -27.56 22.01 -16.51
CA LEU A 71 -28.92 21.54 -16.24
C LEU A 71 -29.98 22.28 -17.04
N TYR A 72 -29.81 23.59 -17.28
CA TYR A 72 -30.89 24.45 -17.78
C TYR A 72 -30.59 25.12 -19.13
N ASP A 73 -29.38 24.95 -19.69
CA ASP A 73 -28.89 25.60 -20.91
C ASP A 73 -29.06 27.14 -20.90
N LEU A 74 -28.92 27.72 -19.70
CA LEU A 74 -29.05 29.14 -19.44
C LEU A 74 -27.95 29.59 -18.48
N PRO A 75 -27.45 30.83 -18.56
CA PRO A 75 -26.56 31.35 -17.54
C PRO A 75 -27.31 31.47 -16.20
N MET A 76 -26.59 31.26 -15.08
CA MET A 76 -27.16 31.55 -13.76
C MET A 76 -27.45 33.06 -13.67
N PRO A 77 -28.62 33.47 -13.14
CA PRO A 77 -28.92 34.89 -12.98
C PRO A 77 -27.84 35.58 -12.14
N LYS A 78 -27.39 36.74 -12.63
CA LYS A 78 -26.40 37.55 -11.92
C LYS A 78 -26.89 37.86 -10.50
N ASP A 79 -26.00 37.75 -9.53
CA ASP A 79 -26.23 38.03 -8.11
C ASP A 79 -27.27 37.11 -7.43
N LEU A 80 -27.76 36.04 -8.09
CA LEU A 80 -28.63 35.04 -7.44
C LEU A 80 -27.96 34.44 -6.21
N ILE A 81 -26.70 34.03 -6.36
CA ILE A 81 -25.80 33.73 -5.24
C ILE A 81 -24.80 34.88 -5.20
N ALA A 82 -24.97 35.78 -4.24
CA ALA A 82 -24.16 36.98 -4.10
C ALA A 82 -22.80 36.71 -3.43
N ARG A 83 -22.73 35.66 -2.58
CA ARG A 83 -21.50 35.24 -1.90
C ARG A 83 -21.49 33.75 -1.62
N VAL A 84 -20.31 33.15 -1.72
CA VAL A 84 -20.02 31.79 -1.30
C VAL A 84 -18.84 31.82 -0.32
N ASP A 85 -19.04 31.30 0.88
CA ASP A 85 -18.01 31.07 1.87
C ASP A 85 -17.85 29.54 2.03
N CYS A 86 -16.63 29.02 1.95
CA CYS A 86 -16.36 27.58 2.04
C CYS A 86 -15.01 27.35 2.73
N GLN A 87 -15.01 26.74 3.92
CA GLN A 87 -13.83 26.60 4.77
C GLN A 87 -13.67 25.15 5.25
N LEU A 88 -12.45 24.62 5.21
CA LEU A 88 -12.14 23.29 5.76
C LEU A 88 -12.29 23.32 7.28
N GLN A 89 -12.94 22.31 7.86
CA GLN A 89 -13.11 22.21 9.31
C GLN A 89 -11.81 21.75 9.99
N GLU A 90 -11.56 22.21 11.23
CA GLU A 90 -10.34 21.95 12.01
C GLU A 90 -10.04 20.47 12.20
N GLU A 91 -11.08 19.69 12.40
CA GLU A 91 -11.01 18.25 12.54
C GLU A 91 -10.52 17.54 11.25
N SER A 92 -10.61 18.22 10.10
CA SER A 92 -10.15 17.72 8.80
C SER A 92 -8.72 18.16 8.43
N TYR A 93 -8.00 18.88 9.30
CA TYR A 93 -6.61 19.31 9.08
C TYR A 93 -5.70 19.22 10.33
N PRO A 94 -5.61 18.10 11.06
CA PRO A 94 -4.73 18.06 12.22
C PRO A 94 -3.27 18.40 11.82
N PRO A 95 -2.46 19.01 12.70
CA PRO A 95 -1.14 19.61 12.38
C PRO A 95 -0.13 18.68 11.69
N ASP A 96 -0.40 17.38 11.76
CA ASP A 96 0.45 16.26 11.43
C ASP A 96 -0.15 15.37 10.30
N HIS A 97 -1.39 15.60 9.84
CA HIS A 97 -2.04 14.84 8.74
C HIS A 97 -2.85 15.72 7.77
N LEU A 98 -2.15 16.42 6.90
CA LEU A 98 -2.82 17.40 6.05
C LEU A 98 -3.19 16.91 4.65
N PHE A 99 -2.38 16.01 4.07
CA PHE A 99 -2.53 15.54 2.71
C PHE A 99 -2.36 14.03 2.57
N ASP A 100 -3.14 13.44 1.68
CA ASP A 100 -2.88 12.13 1.11
C ASP A 100 -1.85 12.30 -0.03
N MET A 101 -0.80 11.48 -0.02
CA MET A 101 0.21 11.43 -1.08
C MET A 101 -0.16 10.36 -2.09
N ARG A 102 -0.78 10.81 -3.18
CA ARG A 102 -1.16 9.92 -4.27
C ARG A 102 -0.04 9.82 -5.28
N MET A 103 0.34 8.59 -5.57
CA MET A 103 1.44 8.30 -6.46
C MET A 103 0.96 7.48 -7.65
N GLY A 104 1.53 7.75 -8.83
CA GLY A 104 1.31 6.91 -9.99
C GLY A 104 2.53 6.78 -10.88
N ILE A 105 2.61 5.65 -11.56
CA ILE A 105 3.70 5.33 -12.48
C ILE A 105 3.21 5.51 -13.90
N LYS A 106 4.03 6.16 -14.72
CA LYS A 106 3.79 6.18 -16.16
C LYS A 106 4.42 4.93 -16.77
N LEU A 107 3.60 4.14 -17.44
CA LEU A 107 4.08 2.98 -18.20
C LEU A 107 4.33 3.38 -19.64
N ASP A 108 5.40 2.84 -20.18
CA ASP A 108 5.72 2.87 -21.59
C ASP A 108 4.79 1.91 -22.35
N GLU A 109 4.22 2.36 -23.45
CA GLU A 109 3.27 1.53 -24.21
C GLU A 109 3.95 0.38 -24.96
N ASP A 110 5.21 0.56 -25.38
CA ASP A 110 5.97 -0.47 -26.08
C ASP A 110 6.46 -1.54 -25.11
N ARG A 111 7.04 -1.11 -23.99
CA ARG A 111 7.71 -2.01 -23.05
C ARG A 111 6.76 -2.59 -22.02
N TRP A 112 5.61 -1.93 -21.81
CA TRP A 112 4.71 -2.15 -20.68
C TRP A 112 5.45 -2.15 -19.32
N ALA A 113 6.47 -1.30 -19.23
CA ALA A 113 7.32 -1.12 -18.05
C ALA A 113 7.34 0.35 -17.62
N ALA A 114 7.80 0.63 -16.41
CA ALA A 114 7.89 2.00 -15.90
C ALA A 114 8.84 2.85 -16.76
N ILE A 115 8.43 4.09 -17.03
CA ILE A 115 9.29 5.11 -17.66
C ILE A 115 10.11 5.78 -16.56
N ALA A 116 11.43 5.84 -16.76
CA ALA A 116 12.33 6.52 -15.82
C ALA A 116 11.92 7.99 -15.65
N ASN A 117 11.91 8.48 -14.40
CA ASN A 117 11.63 9.89 -14.05
C ASN A 117 10.27 10.45 -14.53
N ALA A 118 9.31 9.60 -14.91
CA ALA A 118 8.00 10.04 -15.40
C ALA A 118 6.84 9.70 -14.46
N ASN A 119 7.16 9.27 -13.24
CA ASN A 119 6.16 9.02 -12.22
C ASN A 119 5.59 10.35 -11.70
N TYR A 120 4.32 10.36 -11.30
CA TYR A 120 3.65 11.56 -10.81
C TYR A 120 3.24 11.41 -9.35
N LYS A 121 3.25 12.56 -8.66
CA LYS A 121 2.83 12.72 -7.27
C LYS A 121 1.70 13.75 -7.24
N MET A 122 0.67 13.48 -6.45
CA MET A 122 -0.48 14.36 -6.24
C MET A 122 -0.72 14.48 -4.75
N GLU A 123 -0.58 15.68 -4.24
CA GLU A 123 -0.99 16.03 -2.88
C GLU A 123 -2.49 16.30 -2.88
N THR A 124 -3.25 15.53 -2.12
CA THR A 124 -4.70 15.64 -2.09
C THR A 124 -5.22 15.84 -0.69
N ILE A 125 -6.28 16.63 -0.53
CA ILE A 125 -7.06 16.63 0.72
C ILE A 125 -7.69 15.24 0.86
N PHE A 126 -7.68 14.70 2.08
CA PHE A 126 -8.19 13.36 2.37
C PHE A 126 -9.66 13.18 1.96
N ARG A 127 -10.03 11.92 1.72
CA ARG A 127 -11.42 11.50 1.68
C ARG A 127 -12.05 11.74 3.06
N ASN A 128 -13.35 12.01 3.08
CA ASN A 128 -14.14 12.32 4.28
C ASN A 128 -13.79 13.65 4.96
N SER A 129 -12.87 14.46 4.41
CA SER A 129 -12.69 15.83 4.87
C SER A 129 -13.97 16.65 4.67
N VAL A 130 -14.27 17.51 5.64
CA VAL A 130 -15.50 18.28 5.70
C VAL A 130 -15.20 19.77 5.57
N PHE A 131 -15.97 20.44 4.72
CA PHE A 131 -15.95 21.90 4.58
C PHE A 131 -17.26 22.50 5.10
N GLY A 132 -17.19 23.50 5.97
CA GLY A 132 -18.34 24.38 6.22
C GLY A 132 -18.61 25.24 4.99
N ILE A 133 -19.84 25.25 4.49
CA ILE A 133 -20.25 26.04 3.32
C ILE A 133 -21.44 26.94 3.65
N SER A 134 -21.37 28.20 3.20
CA SER A 134 -22.42 29.20 3.34
C SER A 134 -22.68 29.90 2.01
N LEU A 135 -23.94 29.98 1.60
CA LEU A 135 -24.38 30.63 0.37
C LEU A 135 -25.29 31.81 0.73
N ALA A 136 -24.90 33.03 0.34
CA ALA A 136 -25.77 34.20 0.44
C ALA A 136 -26.59 34.31 -0.85
N VAL A 137 -27.89 34.08 -0.73
CA VAL A 137 -28.86 34.08 -1.84
C VAL A 137 -29.69 35.36 -1.81
N ASP A 138 -29.81 36.04 -2.95
CA ASP A 138 -30.64 37.23 -3.09
C ASP A 138 -32.12 36.85 -3.27
N ASP A 139 -32.97 37.21 -2.30
CA ASP A 139 -34.39 36.82 -2.30
C ASP A 139 -35.18 37.48 -3.44
N SER A 140 -34.77 38.68 -3.87
CA SER A 140 -35.40 39.39 -4.98
C SER A 140 -35.12 38.73 -6.32
N VAL A 141 -33.90 38.20 -6.52
CA VAL A 141 -33.52 37.45 -7.73
C VAL A 141 -34.10 36.04 -7.68
N LEU A 142 -34.12 35.41 -6.50
CA LEU A 142 -34.69 34.08 -6.29
C LEU A 142 -36.19 34.02 -6.63
N GLY A 143 -36.94 35.06 -6.29
CA GLY A 143 -38.38 35.16 -6.57
C GLY A 143 -38.75 35.38 -8.04
N LYS A 144 -37.77 35.62 -8.93
CA LYS A 144 -38.03 35.86 -10.36
C LYS A 144 -38.14 34.55 -11.14
N GLY A 145 -39.17 34.42 -11.97
CA GLY A 145 -39.35 33.29 -12.88
C GLY A 145 -39.32 31.93 -12.15
N GLN A 146 -38.49 31.01 -12.64
CA GLN A 146 -38.29 29.68 -12.05
C GLN A 146 -36.98 29.58 -11.23
N ASN A 147 -36.38 30.70 -10.81
CA ASN A 147 -35.07 30.69 -10.16
C ASN A 147 -35.06 29.89 -8.85
N ARG A 148 -36.13 29.99 -8.05
CA ARG A 148 -36.31 29.19 -6.83
C ARG A 148 -36.25 27.69 -7.09
N ASP A 149 -37.00 27.21 -8.07
CA ASP A 149 -37.06 25.78 -8.42
C ASP A 149 -35.72 25.30 -8.99
N ARG A 150 -35.10 26.11 -9.85
CA ARG A 150 -33.80 25.81 -10.44
C ARG A 150 -32.69 25.73 -9.40
N LEU A 151 -32.67 26.66 -8.44
CA LEU A 151 -31.70 26.63 -7.33
C LEU A 151 -31.95 25.43 -6.41
N TYR A 152 -33.21 25.10 -6.12
CA TYR A 152 -33.55 23.92 -5.31
C TYR A 152 -32.95 22.66 -5.92
N TYR A 153 -33.23 22.38 -7.19
CA TYR A 153 -32.73 21.18 -7.85
C TYR A 153 -31.23 21.20 -8.12
N LEU A 154 -30.62 22.38 -8.33
CA LEU A 154 -29.16 22.50 -8.36
C LEU A 154 -28.55 22.03 -7.03
N LEU A 155 -29.10 22.45 -5.89
CA LEU A 155 -28.61 22.01 -4.57
C LEU A 155 -28.92 20.53 -4.32
N ARG A 156 -30.02 19.98 -4.87
CA ARG A 156 -30.29 18.53 -4.84
C ARG A 156 -29.25 17.71 -5.61
N GLU A 157 -28.71 18.20 -6.72
CA GLU A 157 -27.60 17.54 -7.43
C GLU A 157 -26.35 17.45 -6.56
N LEU A 158 -26.03 18.53 -5.83
CA LEU A 158 -24.93 18.55 -4.87
C LEU A 158 -25.20 17.59 -3.70
N GLN A 159 -26.42 17.53 -3.18
CA GLN A 159 -26.81 16.59 -2.11
C GLN A 159 -26.74 15.13 -2.57
N ALA A 160 -26.97 14.86 -3.86
CA ALA A 160 -26.83 13.54 -4.45
C ALA A 160 -25.38 13.18 -4.84
N GLY A 161 -24.41 14.05 -4.54
CA GLY A 161 -23.00 13.82 -4.83
C GLY A 161 -22.66 13.85 -6.33
N ARG A 162 -23.46 14.54 -7.16
CA ARG A 162 -23.21 14.73 -8.61
C ARG A 162 -22.50 16.06 -8.87
N PHE A 163 -21.50 16.36 -8.05
CA PHE A 163 -20.70 17.58 -8.12
C PHE A 163 -19.22 17.26 -7.88
N TRP A 164 -18.35 17.82 -8.72
CA TRP A 164 -16.90 17.59 -8.66
C TRP A 164 -16.13 18.90 -8.56
N PHE A 165 -15.29 18.98 -7.54
CA PHE A 165 -14.47 20.12 -7.15
C PHE A 165 -12.98 19.82 -7.35
N GLY A 166 -12.19 20.80 -7.81
CA GLY A 166 -10.76 20.61 -8.08
C GLY A 166 -10.42 19.95 -9.42
N ALA A 167 -9.19 19.47 -9.55
CA ALA A 167 -8.60 18.84 -10.73
C ALA A 167 -8.56 17.30 -10.60
N GLY A 168 -8.22 16.62 -11.71
CA GLY A 168 -8.11 15.17 -11.71
C GLY A 168 -9.44 14.43 -11.60
N LYS A 169 -10.57 15.08 -11.93
CA LYS A 169 -11.94 14.54 -11.83
C LYS A 169 -12.10 13.16 -12.47
N SER A 170 -11.58 13.01 -13.69
CA SER A 170 -11.62 11.73 -14.41
C SER A 170 -10.65 10.67 -13.87
N LYS A 171 -9.84 10.99 -12.84
CA LYS A 171 -8.94 10.06 -12.13
C LYS A 171 -9.49 9.69 -10.73
N GLY A 172 -10.75 10.01 -10.45
CA GLY A 172 -11.42 9.63 -9.20
C GLY A 172 -11.31 10.64 -8.09
N LEU A 173 -10.96 11.88 -8.43
CA LEU A 173 -10.69 12.93 -7.46
C LEU A 173 -11.81 13.97 -7.47
N GLY A 174 -12.04 14.62 -6.32
CA GLY A 174 -12.81 15.84 -6.26
C GLY A 174 -14.32 15.68 -6.14
N ARG A 175 -14.87 14.47 -6.09
CA ARG A 175 -16.30 14.26 -5.86
C ARG A 175 -16.67 14.70 -4.44
N VAL A 176 -17.72 15.50 -4.34
CA VAL A 176 -18.21 16.06 -3.08
C VAL A 176 -19.72 15.94 -2.95
N ARG A 177 -20.22 15.87 -1.72
CA ARG A 177 -21.64 15.78 -1.37
C ARG A 177 -22.03 16.88 -0.40
N LEU A 178 -23.13 17.59 -0.70
CA LEU A 178 -23.68 18.61 0.19
C LEU A 178 -24.61 17.99 1.24
N GLU A 179 -24.42 18.40 2.49
CA GLU A 179 -25.35 18.22 3.60
C GLU A 179 -25.84 19.61 4.00
N MET A 180 -27.11 19.93 3.75
CA MET A 180 -27.66 21.26 3.97
C MET A 180 -29.18 21.15 4.04
N ASP A 181 -29.79 21.81 5.02
CA ASP A 181 -31.24 21.96 5.07
C ASP A 181 -31.68 23.07 4.11
N LEU A 182 -32.63 22.76 3.25
CA LEU A 182 -33.17 23.71 2.27
C LEU A 182 -34.45 24.34 2.84
N PRO A 183 -34.46 25.64 3.21
CA PRO A 183 -35.62 26.29 3.82
C PRO A 183 -36.72 26.65 2.81
N PHE A 184 -36.61 26.15 1.58
CA PHE A 184 -37.57 26.34 0.52
C PHE A 184 -37.77 25.04 -0.25
N SER A 185 -39.01 24.79 -0.66
CA SER A 185 -39.39 23.68 -1.54
C SER A 185 -39.57 24.17 -2.98
N PRO A 186 -39.45 23.28 -3.98
CA PRO A 186 -39.77 23.60 -5.36
C PRO A 186 -41.28 23.79 -5.52
N SER A 187 -41.69 24.54 -6.53
CA SER A 187 -43.07 24.58 -7.00
C SER A 187 -43.46 23.22 -7.61
N ASN A 188 -44.76 22.98 -7.81
CA ASN A 188 -45.25 21.78 -8.48
C ASN A 188 -44.86 21.69 -9.97
N LYS A 189 -44.18 22.69 -10.54
CA LYS A 189 -43.71 22.69 -11.93
C LYS A 189 -42.21 22.39 -11.99
N ILE A 190 -41.87 21.29 -12.67
CA ILE A 190 -40.47 20.94 -12.98
C ILE A 190 -39.89 21.99 -13.96
N PRO A 191 -38.72 22.59 -13.67
CA PRO A 191 -38.05 23.49 -14.61
C PRO A 191 -37.74 22.81 -15.94
N ALA A 192 -37.77 23.57 -17.04
CA ALA A 192 -37.27 23.07 -18.31
C ALA A 192 -35.77 22.75 -18.20
N LEU A 193 -35.40 21.53 -18.56
CA LEU A 193 -34.03 21.02 -18.52
C LEU A 193 -33.39 21.06 -19.91
N ASN A 194 -32.07 21.15 -19.92
CA ASN A 194 -31.27 20.86 -21.11
C ASN A 194 -31.50 19.39 -21.51
N PRO A 195 -32.03 19.10 -22.72
CA PRO A 195 -32.31 17.73 -23.15
C PRO A 195 -31.05 16.86 -23.27
N HIS A 196 -29.87 17.46 -23.38
CA HIS A 196 -28.58 16.76 -23.41
C HIS A 196 -28.03 16.43 -22.02
N ALA A 197 -28.61 17.00 -20.95
CA ALA A 197 -28.16 16.70 -19.60
C ALA A 197 -28.53 15.26 -19.23
N ASN A 198 -27.52 14.47 -18.89
CA ASN A 198 -27.70 13.09 -18.44
C ASN A 198 -26.52 12.63 -17.58
N HIS A 199 -26.71 11.51 -16.89
CA HIS A 199 -25.71 10.94 -16.01
C HIS A 199 -25.86 9.41 -15.96
N LEU A 200 -24.79 8.70 -16.32
CA LEU A 200 -24.67 7.25 -16.14
C LEU A 200 -23.75 6.98 -14.95
N GLN A 201 -24.25 6.22 -13.98
CA GLN A 201 -23.47 5.67 -12.88
C GLN A 201 -23.44 4.15 -12.99
N LEU A 202 -22.25 3.58 -12.94
CA LEU A 202 -22.05 2.13 -12.83
C LEU A 202 -21.38 1.83 -11.50
N SER A 203 -21.95 0.89 -10.75
CA SER A 203 -21.34 0.32 -9.55
C SER A 203 -20.81 -1.06 -9.89
N LEU A 204 -19.52 -1.28 -9.72
CA LEU A 204 -18.83 -2.53 -10.01
C LEU A 204 -18.18 -3.09 -8.74
N THR A 205 -18.06 -4.41 -8.69
CA THR A 205 -17.32 -5.13 -7.66
C THR A 205 -16.37 -6.13 -8.30
N PHE A 206 -15.18 -6.30 -7.77
CA PHE A 206 -14.28 -7.40 -8.11
C PHE A 206 -13.59 -7.87 -6.84
N ASP A 207 -13.22 -9.15 -6.77
CA ASP A 207 -12.51 -9.72 -5.64
C ASP A 207 -11.06 -10.10 -5.99
N ALA A 208 -10.35 -10.63 -5.00
CA ALA A 208 -8.98 -11.09 -5.14
C ALA A 208 -8.88 -12.63 -5.27
N THR A 209 -9.90 -13.31 -5.81
CA THR A 209 -9.83 -14.75 -6.14
C THR A 209 -8.70 -15.03 -7.12
N ASN A 210 -8.44 -14.10 -8.05
CA ASN A 210 -7.11 -13.97 -8.65
C ASN A 210 -6.29 -12.97 -7.81
N PRO A 211 -5.12 -13.35 -7.28
CA PRO A 211 -4.30 -12.50 -6.44
C PRO A 211 -4.08 -11.10 -7.01
N VAL A 212 -4.24 -10.06 -6.19
CA VAL A 212 -4.04 -8.67 -6.63
C VAL A 212 -2.85 -8.08 -5.89
N LEU A 213 -1.91 -7.54 -6.65
CA LEU A 213 -0.77 -6.80 -6.12
C LEU A 213 -0.85 -5.33 -6.56
N VAL A 214 -1.59 -4.52 -5.82
CA VAL A 214 -1.62 -3.04 -5.97
C VAL A 214 -0.50 -2.38 -5.17
N GLY A 215 0.72 -2.84 -5.42
CA GLY A 215 1.95 -2.22 -4.95
C GLY A 215 2.85 -2.04 -6.16
N TRP A 216 3.55 -0.92 -6.22
CA TRP A 216 4.61 -0.72 -7.20
C TRP A 216 5.92 -0.58 -6.41
N ASN A 217 7.09 -0.63 -7.04
CA ASN A 217 8.34 -0.19 -6.40
C ASN A 217 8.71 1.16 -7.01
N TRP A 218 8.97 2.21 -6.20
CA TRP A 218 9.29 3.57 -6.66
C TRP A 218 10.78 3.69 -6.55
N GLY A 219 11.46 3.65 -7.69
CA GLY A 219 12.89 3.44 -7.73
C GLY A 219 13.22 2.02 -7.31
N LYS A 220 14.07 1.34 -8.08
CA LYS A 220 14.91 0.36 -7.42
C LYS A 220 15.85 1.19 -6.55
N VAL A 221 15.98 0.86 -5.26
CA VAL A 221 17.24 1.12 -4.58
C VAL A 221 18.27 0.43 -5.47
N ASP A 222 19.14 1.23 -6.09
CA ASP A 222 20.29 0.66 -6.79
C ASP A 222 21.02 -0.18 -5.75
N PRO A 223 21.12 -1.52 -5.90
CA PRO A 223 21.81 -2.36 -4.93
C PRO A 223 23.27 -1.94 -4.71
N ALA A 224 23.84 -1.18 -5.66
CA ALA A 224 25.19 -0.63 -5.59
C ALA A 224 25.29 0.72 -4.86
N VAL A 225 24.16 1.39 -4.54
CA VAL A 225 24.15 2.61 -3.73
C VAL A 225 23.98 2.20 -2.27
N PRO A 226 24.98 2.40 -1.40
CA PRO A 226 24.86 2.08 0.02
C PRO A 226 23.69 2.89 0.62
N SER A 227 22.68 2.21 1.16
CA SER A 227 21.49 2.83 1.76
C SER A 227 21.77 3.45 3.14
N PHE A 228 22.99 3.92 3.38
CA PHE A 228 23.32 4.60 4.63
C PHE A 228 22.91 6.07 4.51
N ALA A 229 21.61 6.34 4.57
CA ALA A 229 21.18 7.57 5.23
C ALA A 229 21.69 7.47 6.68
N ALA A 230 22.35 8.51 7.20
CA ALA A 230 22.79 8.51 8.60
C ALA A 230 21.56 8.32 9.49
N ILE A 231 21.42 7.14 10.11
CA ILE A 231 20.28 6.85 10.98
C ILE A 231 20.52 7.64 12.27
N GLU A 232 19.62 8.56 12.63
CA GLU A 232 19.72 9.26 13.91
C GLU A 232 19.14 8.40 15.03
N GLY A 233 19.85 8.27 16.15
CA GLY A 233 19.36 7.45 17.26
C GLY A 233 18.10 8.00 17.92
N ARG A 234 17.78 9.29 17.74
CA ARG A 234 16.51 9.88 18.18
C ARG A 234 15.33 9.18 17.48
N VAL A 235 15.46 8.87 16.19
CA VAL A 235 14.43 8.18 15.41
C VAL A 235 14.18 6.77 15.94
N LEU A 236 15.23 6.10 16.43
CA LEU A 236 15.09 4.77 17.03
C LEU A 236 14.38 4.82 18.39
N VAL A 237 14.72 5.78 19.25
CA VAL A 237 14.07 5.94 20.57
C VAL A 237 12.61 6.38 20.41
N GLY A 238 12.34 7.34 19.52
CA GLY A 238 10.99 7.84 19.25
C GLY A 238 10.04 6.76 18.70
N ALA A 239 10.58 5.79 17.96
CA ALA A 239 9.81 4.69 17.38
C ALA A 239 9.55 3.52 18.36
N MET A 240 10.20 3.50 19.54
CA MET A 240 10.00 2.43 20.51
C MET A 240 8.66 2.56 21.22
N ARG A 241 7.85 1.50 21.13
CA ARG A 241 6.59 1.38 21.86
C ARG A 241 6.84 1.10 23.33
N ASP A 242 5.85 1.48 24.12
CA ASP A 242 5.73 1.14 25.54
C ASP A 242 6.83 1.74 26.44
N LEU A 243 7.66 2.64 25.90
CA LEU A 243 8.47 3.56 26.69
C LEU A 243 7.60 4.71 27.22
N PRO A 244 7.49 4.91 28.53
CA PRO A 244 6.88 6.11 29.10
C PRO A 244 7.57 7.37 28.58
N ASP A 245 6.80 8.42 28.26
CA ASP A 245 7.31 9.66 27.67
C ASP A 245 8.50 10.26 28.45
N PRO A 246 8.50 10.31 29.81
CA PRO A 246 9.63 10.85 30.56
C PRO A 246 10.94 10.06 30.41
N ILE A 247 10.85 8.75 30.17
CA ILE A 247 12.00 7.88 29.93
C ILE A 247 12.47 8.04 28.48
N ARG A 248 11.53 8.11 27.53
CA ARG A 248 11.79 8.33 26.10
C ARG A 248 12.56 9.64 25.87
N GLU A 249 12.07 10.76 26.41
CA GLU A 249 12.70 12.08 26.25
C GLU A 249 14.15 12.10 26.76
N ARG A 250 14.42 11.47 27.91
CA ARG A 250 15.78 11.38 28.49
C ARG A 250 16.70 10.49 27.65
N LEU A 251 16.18 9.39 27.10
CA LEU A 251 16.92 8.53 26.19
C LEU A 251 17.24 9.25 24.88
N GLU A 252 16.31 10.05 24.34
CA GLU A 252 16.57 10.87 23.16
C GLU A 252 17.71 11.86 23.40
N MET A 253 17.76 12.52 24.57
CA MET A 253 18.88 13.42 24.89
C MET A 253 20.23 12.69 24.94
N GLY A 254 20.27 11.44 25.42
CA GLY A 254 21.50 10.64 25.56
C GLY A 254 21.92 9.87 24.31
N LEU A 255 20.98 9.54 23.41
CA LEU A 255 21.17 8.61 22.30
C LEU A 255 20.79 9.19 20.93
N ALA A 256 20.55 10.51 20.81
CA ALA A 256 20.10 11.16 19.57
C ALA A 256 21.09 11.13 18.39
N GLY A 257 22.38 10.91 18.63
CA GLY A 257 23.43 11.10 17.62
C GLY A 257 23.35 10.15 16.40
N PRO A 258 24.10 10.45 15.32
CA PRO A 258 24.16 9.60 14.13
C PRO A 258 24.72 8.22 14.45
N ILE A 259 24.10 7.19 13.85
CA ILE A 259 24.43 5.78 14.02
C ILE A 259 25.26 5.34 12.84
N LEU A 260 26.52 5.02 13.14
CA LEU A 260 27.42 4.35 12.20
C LEU A 260 27.23 2.83 12.22
N ASN A 261 26.84 2.29 13.38
CA ASN A 261 26.65 0.86 13.61
C ASN A 261 25.48 0.63 14.59
N PRO A 262 24.39 -0.03 14.16
CA PRO A 262 23.25 -0.35 15.03
C PRO A 262 23.62 -1.16 16.28
N GLU A 263 24.61 -2.06 16.20
CA GLU A 263 25.02 -2.89 17.33
C GLU A 263 25.72 -2.07 18.43
N ASP A 264 26.53 -1.09 18.04
CA ASP A 264 27.15 -0.18 19.00
C ASP A 264 26.12 0.72 19.69
N TRP A 265 25.06 1.11 18.96
CA TRP A 265 23.95 1.87 19.53
C TRP A 265 23.13 1.02 20.51
N LYS A 266 22.78 -0.23 20.15
CA LYS A 266 22.08 -1.18 21.04
C LYS A 266 22.83 -1.43 22.35
N ARG A 267 24.17 -1.53 22.28
CA ARG A 267 25.02 -1.67 23.47
C ARG A 267 24.93 -0.43 24.37
N LYS A 268 24.97 0.78 23.80
CA LYS A 268 24.79 2.04 24.55
C LYS A 268 23.39 2.14 25.16
N PHE A 269 22.37 1.77 24.40
CA PHE A 269 20.98 1.74 24.86
C PHE A 269 20.79 0.84 26.08
N ALA A 270 21.33 -0.38 26.05
CA ALA A 270 21.28 -1.30 27.19
C ALA A 270 21.95 -0.77 28.46
N GLN A 271 23.01 0.04 28.31
CA GLN A 271 23.69 0.67 29.44
C GLN A 271 22.92 1.88 29.96
N TYR A 272 22.27 2.65 29.08
CA TYR A 272 21.59 3.89 29.44
C TYR A 272 20.19 3.68 30.00
N LEU A 273 19.42 2.71 29.48
CA LEU A 273 18.02 2.49 29.87
C LEU A 273 17.83 2.28 31.39
N PRO A 274 18.56 1.36 32.06
CA PRO A 274 18.41 1.18 33.52
C PRO A 274 18.77 2.43 34.31
N ARG A 275 19.73 3.22 33.82
CA ARG A 275 20.19 4.46 34.46
C ARG A 275 19.16 5.58 34.35
N VAL A 276 18.55 5.75 33.17
CA VAL A 276 17.49 6.74 32.97
C VAL A 276 16.29 6.44 33.86
N ILE A 277 15.89 5.17 33.95
CA ILE A 277 14.80 4.73 34.84
C ILE A 277 15.14 5.01 36.31
N ALA A 278 16.36 4.67 36.74
CA ALA A 278 16.81 4.91 38.11
C ALA A 278 16.80 6.40 38.50
N ILE A 279 17.30 7.26 37.61
CA ILE A 279 17.33 8.72 37.83
C ILE A 279 15.91 9.27 37.94
N TRP A 280 15.03 8.92 37.00
CA TRP A 280 13.66 9.43 36.99
C TRP A 280 12.84 8.97 38.20
N LEU A 281 12.92 7.68 38.56
CA LEU A 281 12.27 7.16 39.75
C LEU A 281 12.73 7.88 41.01
N ARG A 282 14.05 8.12 41.12
CA ARG A 282 14.63 8.83 42.26
C ARG A 282 14.21 10.30 42.32
N GLU A 283 14.17 11.00 41.18
CA GLU A 283 13.67 12.38 41.11
C GLU A 283 12.22 12.51 41.62
N ARG A 284 11.36 11.53 41.31
CA ARG A 284 9.97 11.51 41.78
C ARG A 284 9.80 11.07 43.22
N SER A 285 10.75 10.31 43.74
CA SER A 285 10.70 9.69 45.07
C SER A 285 11.40 10.49 46.17
N ILE A 286 12.05 11.61 45.81
CA ILE A 286 12.72 12.52 46.75
C ILE A 286 11.89 13.78 46.91
N GLY A 287 11.46 14.07 48.14
CA GLY A 287 10.66 15.24 48.47
C GLY A 287 11.03 15.88 49.81
N GLU A 288 10.38 17.00 50.15
CA GLU A 288 10.41 17.58 51.49
C GLU A 288 9.08 17.31 52.21
N THR A 289 9.12 16.75 53.41
CA THR A 289 7.95 16.52 54.26
C THR A 289 8.03 17.36 55.54
N ASP A 290 6.91 17.96 55.94
CA ASP A 290 6.80 18.75 57.16
C ASP A 290 6.46 17.82 58.35
N VAL A 291 7.33 17.78 59.36
CA VAL A 291 7.10 17.05 60.62
C VAL A 291 6.72 18.05 61.70
N TRP A 292 5.58 17.83 62.35
CA TRP A 292 5.09 18.64 63.47
C TRP A 292 5.34 17.92 64.79
N THR A 293 5.99 18.58 65.75
CA THR A 293 6.30 17.99 67.06
C THR A 293 5.91 18.96 68.16
N LEU A 294 5.28 18.49 69.25
CA LEU A 294 4.98 19.33 70.42
C LEU A 294 6.18 19.32 71.38
N PRO A 295 6.96 20.40 71.53
CA PRO A 295 8.08 20.42 72.45
C PRO A 295 7.59 20.55 73.90
N ALA A 296 8.26 19.90 74.85
CA ALA A 296 7.90 19.96 76.28
C ALA A 296 7.87 21.41 76.82
N ALA A 297 8.77 22.27 76.32
CA ALA A 297 8.81 23.68 76.67
C ALA A 297 7.57 24.47 76.18
N ALA A 298 7.00 24.08 75.03
CA ALA A 298 5.79 24.70 74.50
C ALA A 298 4.56 24.31 75.32
N LEU A 299 4.45 23.04 75.75
CA LEU A 299 3.38 22.59 76.64
C LEU A 299 3.43 23.32 77.99
N LYS A 300 4.63 23.51 78.58
CA LYS A 300 4.81 24.30 79.82
C LYS A 300 4.38 25.76 79.65
N LYS A 301 4.60 26.38 78.49
CA LYS A 301 4.15 27.76 78.21
C LYS A 301 2.64 27.86 78.08
N LEU A 302 1.98 26.85 77.50
CA LEU A 302 0.52 26.82 77.37
C LEU A 302 -0.22 26.84 78.72
N GLY A 303 0.44 26.46 79.83
CA GLY A 303 -0.11 26.51 81.18
C GLY A 303 0.10 27.80 81.98
N LYS A 304 0.82 28.80 81.45
CA LYS A 304 1.16 30.05 82.16
C LYS A 304 0.38 31.26 81.60
N GLY A 305 -0.03 32.20 82.46
CA GLY A 305 -0.66 33.49 82.09
C GLY A 305 -2.17 33.57 82.37
N LYS A 306 -2.77 34.77 82.16
CA LYS A 306 -4.18 35.09 82.45
C LYS A 306 -5.20 34.16 81.74
N TRP A 307 -4.78 33.49 80.67
CA TRP A 307 -5.59 32.55 79.87
C TRP A 307 -4.91 31.17 79.67
N GLY A 308 -4.06 30.74 80.61
CA GLY A 308 -3.36 29.45 80.54
C GLY A 308 -4.31 28.24 80.57
N LEU A 309 -3.95 27.16 79.90
CA LEU A 309 -4.69 25.89 79.93
C LEU A 309 -4.63 25.27 81.33
N SER A 310 -5.73 24.64 81.76
CA SER A 310 -5.80 24.03 83.09
C SER A 310 -4.87 22.83 83.21
N LYS A 311 -4.43 22.53 84.44
CA LYS A 311 -3.50 21.42 84.73
C LYS A 311 -4.01 20.06 84.21
N LYS A 312 -5.33 19.85 84.25
CA LYS A 312 -6.01 18.64 83.75
C LYS A 312 -5.94 18.51 82.21
N ILE A 313 -6.01 19.63 81.49
CA ILE A 313 -5.87 19.66 80.02
C ILE A 313 -4.41 19.40 79.61
N LEU A 314 -3.45 19.97 80.33
CA LEU A 314 -2.02 19.75 80.06
C LEU A 314 -1.62 18.28 80.29
N GLN A 315 -2.11 17.64 81.35
CA GLN A 315 -1.86 16.21 81.61
C GLN A 315 -2.41 15.29 80.51
N ARG A 316 -3.57 15.63 79.93
CA ARG A 316 -4.16 14.85 78.83
C ARG A 316 -3.32 14.89 77.55
N VAL A 317 -2.57 15.97 77.34
CA VAL A 317 -1.78 16.19 76.11
C VAL A 317 -0.28 15.98 76.32
N GLU A 318 0.15 15.79 77.57
CA GLU A 318 1.52 15.42 77.94
C GLU A 318 2.05 14.17 77.21
N PRO A 319 1.25 13.11 76.94
CA PRO A 319 1.70 11.97 76.14
C PRO A 319 2.06 12.29 74.68
N LEU A 320 1.55 13.40 74.13
CA LEU A 320 1.84 13.83 72.75
C LEU A 320 3.15 14.64 72.64
N VAL A 321 3.80 14.94 73.78
CA VAL A 321 5.07 15.67 73.82
C VAL A 321 6.19 14.82 73.22
N GLY A 322 6.93 15.38 72.27
CA GLY A 322 8.01 14.68 71.56
C GLY A 322 7.54 13.72 70.46
N GLN A 323 6.23 13.45 70.34
CA GLN A 323 5.68 12.68 69.23
C GLN A 323 5.71 13.51 67.94
N SER A 324 6.15 12.88 66.85
CA SER A 324 6.22 13.48 65.51
C SER A 324 4.96 13.18 64.71
N PHE A 325 4.39 14.19 64.06
CA PHE A 325 3.18 14.09 63.25
C PHE A 325 3.45 14.53 61.80
N PRO A 326 2.95 13.80 60.79
CA PRO A 326 3.28 14.03 59.37
C PRO A 326 2.55 15.22 58.73
N SER A 327 1.55 15.80 59.41
CA SER A 327 0.86 17.01 58.97
C SER A 327 0.25 17.77 60.14
N GLN A 328 -0.17 19.03 59.90
CA GLN A 328 -0.84 19.86 60.90
C GLN A 328 -2.21 19.27 61.28
N GLU A 329 -2.92 18.68 60.31
CA GLU A 329 -4.21 18.03 60.49
C GLU A 329 -4.08 16.75 61.31
N ALA A 330 -3.06 15.93 61.03
CA ALA A 330 -2.77 14.73 61.81
C ALA A 330 -2.42 15.07 63.26
N ALA A 331 -1.61 16.11 63.47
CA ALA A 331 -1.31 16.66 64.78
C ALA A 331 -2.56 17.17 65.51
N LYS A 332 -3.46 17.85 64.78
CA LYS A 332 -4.73 18.36 65.32
C LYS A 332 -5.66 17.23 65.72
N ALA A 333 -5.84 16.23 64.88
CA ALA A 333 -6.69 15.07 65.16
C ALA A 333 -6.19 14.29 66.39
N ALA A 334 -4.87 14.11 66.52
CA ALA A 334 -4.28 13.50 67.71
C ALA A 334 -4.54 14.33 68.99
N CYS A 335 -4.41 15.66 68.89
CA CYS A 335 -4.74 16.56 70.00
C CYS A 335 -6.24 16.54 70.35
N GLU A 336 -7.14 16.54 69.37
CA GLU A 336 -8.59 16.44 69.57
C GLU A 336 -8.96 15.12 70.27
N LYS A 337 -8.36 14.01 69.83
CA LYS A 337 -8.55 12.68 70.44
C LYS A 337 -8.05 12.64 71.89
N ALA A 338 -6.89 13.21 72.18
CA ALA A 338 -6.34 13.25 73.54
C ALA A 338 -7.16 14.16 74.48
N LEU A 339 -7.82 15.19 73.95
CA LEU A 339 -8.59 16.16 74.72
C LEU A 339 -10.05 15.74 74.98
N GLU A 340 -10.59 14.77 74.21
CA GLU A 340 -11.94 14.22 74.32
C GLU A 340 -13.02 15.33 74.40
N ASP A 341 -13.64 15.51 75.57
CA ASP A 341 -14.69 16.51 75.86
C ASP A 341 -14.21 17.97 75.73
N LYS A 342 -12.91 18.20 75.52
CA LYS A 342 -12.28 19.51 75.30
C LYS A 342 -11.58 19.64 73.94
N ALA A 343 -11.98 18.86 72.93
CA ALA A 343 -11.39 18.86 71.59
C ALA A 343 -11.30 20.26 70.93
N ASN A 344 -12.22 21.17 71.24
CA ASN A 344 -12.19 22.56 70.74
C ASN A 344 -10.92 23.34 71.10
N MET A 345 -10.13 22.88 72.08
CA MET A 345 -8.86 23.49 72.48
C MET A 345 -7.64 22.97 71.68
N ALA A 346 -7.79 21.93 70.85
CA ALA A 346 -6.70 21.31 70.09
C ALA A 346 -5.95 22.32 69.19
N GLY A 347 -6.67 23.26 68.59
CA GLY A 347 -6.07 24.31 67.75
C GLY A 347 -5.04 25.18 68.49
N ARG A 348 -5.22 25.44 69.79
CA ARG A 348 -4.25 26.19 70.60
C ARG A 348 -2.96 25.39 70.84
N ILE A 349 -3.05 24.06 70.89
CA ILE A 349 -1.91 23.17 71.11
C ILE A 349 -1.13 23.00 69.81
N VAL A 350 -1.82 22.74 68.70
CA VAL A 350 -1.20 22.63 67.37
C VAL A 350 -0.44 23.90 67.01
N LYS A 351 -0.96 25.08 67.36
CA LYS A 351 -0.27 26.36 67.15
C LYS A 351 1.05 26.50 67.94
N ALA A 352 1.22 25.73 69.00
CA ALA A 352 2.44 25.70 69.81
C ALA A 352 3.43 24.61 69.37
N MET A 353 3.07 23.76 68.41
CA MET A 353 3.95 22.72 67.86
C MET A 353 4.99 23.33 66.92
N LYS A 354 6.18 22.73 66.89
CA LYS A 354 7.28 23.12 66.01
C LYS A 354 7.18 22.33 64.71
N ARG A 355 7.25 23.02 63.57
CA ARG A 355 7.34 22.43 62.24
C ARG A 355 8.82 22.30 61.84
N GLU A 356 9.24 21.11 61.45
CA GLU A 356 10.57 20.80 60.92
C GLU A 356 10.44 20.16 59.54
N ARG A 357 11.18 20.68 58.55
CA ARG A 357 11.24 20.07 57.21
C ARG A 357 12.29 18.96 57.20
N ARG A 358 11.89 17.76 56.76
CA ARG A 358 12.80 16.63 56.53
C ARG A 358 12.75 16.20 55.07
N LYS A 359 13.89 15.76 54.54
CA LYS A 359 13.92 15.08 53.24
C LYS A 359 13.24 13.71 53.39
N SER A 360 12.26 13.41 52.54
CA SER A 360 11.71 12.06 52.41
C SER A 360 12.30 11.38 51.18
N GLU A 361 12.59 10.09 51.33
CA GLU A 361 13.05 9.21 50.27
C GLU A 361 12.09 8.01 50.24
N GLU A 362 10.89 8.23 49.70
CA GLU A 362 9.83 7.22 49.60
C GLU A 362 9.52 6.99 48.12
N LEU A 363 9.53 5.72 47.69
CA LEU A 363 9.30 5.37 46.30
C LEU A 363 7.92 5.86 45.82
N ASP A 364 7.88 6.62 44.73
CA ASP A 364 6.65 6.93 44.01
C ASP A 364 6.14 5.65 43.31
N THR A 365 5.22 4.96 43.97
CA THR A 365 4.66 3.68 43.50
C THR A 365 3.84 3.82 42.23
N ALA A 366 3.23 4.98 42.00
CA ALA A 366 2.51 5.26 40.75
C ALA A 366 3.50 5.39 39.59
N ALA A 367 4.61 6.11 39.79
CA ALA A 367 5.68 6.21 38.80
C ALA A 367 6.34 4.86 38.49
N TRP A 368 6.54 4.01 39.50
CA TRP A 368 7.05 2.64 39.26
C TRP A 368 6.08 1.80 38.45
N ARG A 369 4.77 1.82 38.77
CA ARG A 369 3.76 1.08 38.02
C ARG A 369 3.67 1.52 36.57
N GLU A 370 3.74 2.82 36.31
CA GLU A 370 3.77 3.37 34.95
C GLU A 370 4.94 2.79 34.13
N ILE A 371 6.14 2.71 34.72
CA ILE A 371 7.30 2.09 34.06
C ILE A 371 7.13 0.58 33.90
N ALA A 372 6.67 -0.09 34.95
CA ALA A 372 6.58 -1.54 34.97
C ALA A 372 5.54 -2.06 33.97
N GLU A 373 4.38 -1.41 33.88
CA GLU A 373 3.34 -1.74 32.91
C GLU A 373 3.77 -1.39 31.49
N GLY A 374 4.39 -0.22 31.28
CA GLY A 374 4.90 0.17 29.97
C GLY A 374 5.98 -0.80 29.47
N LEU A 375 7.04 -1.02 30.24
CA LEU A 375 8.17 -1.85 29.80
C LEU A 375 7.98 -3.36 30.00
N GLY A 376 6.84 -3.80 30.57
CA GLY A 376 6.61 -5.19 30.94
C GLY A 376 7.57 -5.70 32.02
N LEU A 377 7.99 -4.83 32.94
CA LEU A 377 8.83 -5.22 34.07
C LEU A 377 7.98 -5.84 35.18
N ASP A 378 8.61 -6.70 35.99
CA ASP A 378 7.95 -7.35 37.11
C ASP A 378 7.56 -6.32 38.21
N ILE A 379 6.26 -6.09 38.38
CA ILE A 379 5.71 -5.16 39.38
C ILE A 379 6.20 -5.53 40.79
N ALA A 380 6.48 -6.82 41.08
CA ALA A 380 6.96 -7.28 42.37
C ALA A 380 8.34 -6.70 42.78
N LEU A 381 9.07 -6.06 41.87
CA LEU A 381 10.31 -5.35 42.19
C LEU A 381 10.09 -4.10 43.06
N GLU A 382 8.85 -3.63 43.23
CA GLU A 382 8.47 -2.45 44.02
C GLU A 382 9.12 -2.44 45.42
N GLU A 383 9.03 -3.56 46.15
CA GLU A 383 9.57 -3.65 47.52
C GLU A 383 11.10 -3.54 47.55
N SER A 384 11.77 -4.08 46.54
CA SER A 384 13.23 -4.06 46.42
C SER A 384 13.76 -2.68 46.00
N LEU A 385 13.01 -1.97 45.15
CA LEU A 385 13.31 -0.60 44.73
C LEU A 385 13.07 0.38 45.89
N ALA A 386 11.97 0.23 46.63
CA ALA A 386 11.63 1.10 47.77
C ALA A 386 12.72 1.10 48.84
N LYS A 387 13.31 -0.06 49.16
CA LYS A 387 14.41 -0.18 50.13
C LYS A 387 15.71 0.51 49.70
N ARG A 388 15.84 0.91 48.44
CA ARG A 388 17.11 1.37 47.84
C ARG A 388 16.99 2.69 47.09
N VAL A 389 15.86 3.39 47.24
CA VAL A 389 15.53 4.60 46.47
C VAL A 389 16.53 5.76 46.69
N GLY A 390 17.22 5.77 47.83
CA GLY A 390 18.28 6.75 48.15
C GLY A 390 19.59 6.59 47.36
N SER A 391 19.81 5.44 46.67
CA SER A 391 21.05 5.14 45.95
C SER A 391 20.79 4.85 44.48
N GLU A 392 21.20 5.77 43.60
CA GLU A 392 21.13 5.58 42.14
C GLU A 392 21.85 4.30 41.69
N GLU A 393 23.06 4.06 42.18
CA GLU A 393 23.85 2.86 41.84
C GLU A 393 23.12 1.56 42.20
N SER A 394 22.46 1.53 43.35
CA SER A 394 21.68 0.37 43.80
C SER A 394 20.43 0.15 42.96
N LEU A 395 19.74 1.23 42.57
CA LEU A 395 18.59 1.16 41.67
C LEU A 395 19.01 0.67 40.28
N VAL A 396 20.10 1.21 39.72
CA VAL A 396 20.65 0.80 38.42
C VAL A 396 20.96 -0.69 38.42
N LYS A 397 21.55 -1.24 39.48
CA LYS A 397 21.87 -2.66 39.56
C LYS A 397 20.64 -3.56 39.48
N ILE A 398 19.57 -3.22 40.21
CA ILE A 398 18.30 -3.97 40.17
C ILE A 398 17.67 -3.84 38.78
N LEU A 399 17.59 -2.61 38.28
CA LEU A 399 16.96 -2.31 36.99
C LEU A 399 17.73 -2.90 35.81
N THR A 400 19.06 -3.07 35.91
CA THR A 400 19.86 -3.70 34.85
C THR A 400 19.42 -5.15 34.62
N SER A 401 19.32 -5.93 35.70
CA SER A 401 18.87 -7.33 35.62
C SER A 401 17.41 -7.46 35.17
N ALA A 402 16.55 -6.50 35.54
CA ALA A 402 15.18 -6.43 35.05
C ALA A 402 15.12 -6.07 33.55
N CYS A 403 15.90 -5.06 33.13
CA CYS A 403 15.96 -4.59 31.75
C CYS A 403 16.55 -5.66 30.80
N GLU A 404 17.52 -6.46 31.24
CA GLU A 404 18.11 -7.55 30.44
C GLU A 404 17.06 -8.51 29.85
N LYS A 405 15.95 -8.74 30.57
CA LYS A 405 14.86 -9.60 30.11
C LYS A 405 14.03 -8.99 28.98
N ILE A 406 13.96 -7.66 28.90
CA ILE A 406 13.15 -6.93 27.91
C ILE A 406 13.98 -6.37 26.75
N LEU A 407 15.30 -6.25 26.91
CA LEU A 407 16.20 -5.74 25.86
C LEU A 407 16.06 -6.46 24.51
N PRO A 408 15.89 -7.80 24.44
CA PRO A 408 15.69 -8.48 23.16
C PRO A 408 14.47 -7.98 22.37
N GLN A 409 13.38 -7.66 23.05
CA GLN A 409 12.17 -7.10 22.44
C GLN A 409 12.44 -5.67 21.94
N LEU A 410 13.12 -4.85 22.74
CA LEU A 410 13.46 -3.47 22.36
C LEU A 410 14.47 -3.43 21.19
N TYR A 411 15.42 -4.36 21.15
CA TYR A 411 16.35 -4.51 20.02
C TYR A 411 15.65 -4.93 18.73
N GLN A 412 14.61 -5.76 18.82
CA GLN A 412 13.81 -6.11 17.65
C GLN A 412 13.11 -4.87 17.07
N GLN A 413 12.58 -3.99 17.91
CA GLN A 413 11.99 -2.72 17.47
C GLN A 413 13.03 -1.84 16.76
N VAL A 414 14.26 -1.79 17.28
CA VAL A 414 15.40 -1.09 16.64
C VAL A 414 15.71 -1.68 15.27
N ASP A 415 15.86 -3.00 15.17
CA ASP A 415 16.20 -3.66 13.90
C ASP A 415 15.12 -3.49 12.85
N GLN A 416 13.84 -3.56 13.25
CA GLN A 416 12.71 -3.28 12.38
C GLN A 416 12.79 -1.84 11.87
N GLN A 417 13.02 -0.88 12.76
CA GLN A 417 13.14 0.53 12.40
C GLN A 417 14.33 0.80 11.47
N VAL A 418 15.49 0.18 11.69
CA VAL A 418 16.67 0.31 10.81
C VAL A 418 16.36 -0.23 9.41
N ASN A 419 15.81 -1.44 9.29
CA ASN A 419 15.48 -2.04 7.98
C ASN A 419 14.45 -1.21 7.22
N LEU A 420 13.50 -0.63 7.95
CA LEU A 420 12.43 0.20 7.43
C LEU A 420 12.91 1.60 7.00
N ILE A 421 13.88 2.17 7.70
CA ILE A 421 14.57 3.38 7.27
C ILE A 421 15.29 3.14 5.94
N GLN A 422 15.86 1.94 5.77
CA GLN A 422 16.58 1.56 4.55
C GLN A 422 15.65 1.21 3.37
N SER A 423 14.38 0.88 3.61
CA SER A 423 13.49 0.38 2.56
C SER A 423 12.64 1.45 1.88
N ASP A 424 12.37 2.59 2.53
CA ASP A 424 11.63 3.72 1.96
C ASP A 424 12.52 4.90 1.53
N ALA A 425 13.61 4.57 0.82
CA ALA A 425 14.64 5.55 0.44
C ALA A 425 14.11 6.68 -0.48
N TRP A 426 12.94 6.53 -1.12
CA TRP A 426 12.42 7.55 -2.03
C TRP A 426 11.84 8.76 -1.30
N VAL A 427 11.17 8.58 -0.15
CA VAL A 427 10.67 9.71 0.65
C VAL A 427 11.86 10.49 1.20
N ASP A 428 12.88 9.79 1.69
CA ASP A 428 14.11 10.42 2.16
C ASP A 428 14.89 11.12 1.04
N ALA A 429 14.92 10.54 -0.17
CA ALA A 429 15.49 11.20 -1.34
C ALA A 429 14.72 12.47 -1.74
N GLU A 430 13.39 12.46 -1.65
CA GLU A 430 12.55 13.63 -1.91
C GLU A 430 12.77 14.72 -0.85
N ILE A 431 12.81 14.35 0.44
CA ILE A 431 13.14 15.27 1.53
C ILE A 431 14.51 15.90 1.28
N LYS A 432 15.53 15.10 0.96
CA LYS A 432 16.88 15.60 0.65
C LYS A 432 16.87 16.57 -0.53
N ASN A 433 16.22 16.21 -1.65
CA ASN A 433 16.12 17.08 -2.83
C ASN A 433 15.47 18.42 -2.46
N ARG A 434 14.36 18.39 -1.69
CA ARG A 434 13.68 19.61 -1.25
C ARG A 434 14.49 20.45 -0.27
N THR A 435 15.27 19.84 0.59
CA THR A 435 16.20 20.55 1.48
C THR A 435 17.30 21.25 0.69
N GLU A 436 17.84 20.61 -0.36
CA GLU A 436 18.78 21.25 -1.28
C GLU A 436 18.11 22.38 -2.09
N HIS A 437 16.86 22.21 -2.54
CA HIS A 437 16.07 23.29 -3.17
C HIS A 437 15.85 24.48 -2.21
N LEU A 438 15.55 24.21 -0.94
CA LEU A 438 15.41 25.21 0.10
C LEU A 438 16.71 26.01 0.30
N LEU A 439 17.86 25.32 0.30
CA LEU A 439 19.18 25.95 0.39
C LEU A 439 19.42 26.87 -0.82
N ILE A 440 19.20 26.39 -2.05
CA ILE A 440 19.31 27.22 -3.26
C ILE A 440 18.44 28.48 -3.16
N LYS A 441 17.18 28.33 -2.70
CA LYS A 441 16.25 29.46 -2.54
C LYS A 441 16.71 30.45 -1.46
N LYS A 442 17.31 29.98 -0.36
CA LYS A 442 17.89 30.83 0.68
C LYS A 442 19.12 31.59 0.15
N MET A 443 20.03 30.91 -0.54
CA MET A 443 21.20 31.52 -1.20
C MET A 443 20.79 32.59 -2.24
N LEU A 444 19.75 32.32 -3.05
CA LEU A 444 19.19 33.32 -3.98
C LEU A 444 18.59 34.55 -3.27
N LEU A 445 17.99 34.35 -2.08
CA LEU A 445 17.43 35.43 -1.28
C LEU A 445 18.52 36.29 -0.63
N GLN A 446 19.62 35.65 -0.22
CA GLN A 446 20.80 36.27 0.39
C GLN A 446 21.74 36.90 -0.65
N GLY A 447 21.56 36.59 -1.94
CA GLY A 447 22.40 37.12 -3.03
C GLY A 447 23.70 36.36 -3.24
N GLU A 448 23.83 35.16 -2.67
CA GLU A 448 25.02 34.30 -2.75
C GLU A 448 25.15 33.57 -4.10
N ILE A 449 24.03 33.38 -4.80
CA ILE A 449 24.00 32.89 -6.19
C ILE A 449 23.75 34.07 -7.11
N ASP A 450 24.70 34.38 -7.98
CA ASP A 450 24.60 35.46 -8.96
C ASP A 450 23.99 35.01 -10.31
N GLU A 451 23.74 35.95 -11.23
CA GLU A 451 23.15 35.66 -12.54
C GLU A 451 24.08 34.81 -13.43
N ARG A 452 25.40 34.91 -13.23
CA ARG A 452 26.40 34.18 -14.01
C ARG A 452 26.42 32.71 -13.60
N GLN A 453 26.35 32.43 -12.30
CA GLN A 453 26.23 31.09 -11.74
C GLN A 453 24.88 30.47 -12.09
N TRP A 454 23.77 31.21 -12.00
CA TRP A 454 22.43 30.75 -12.40
C TRP A 454 22.37 30.24 -13.85
N GLY A 455 23.12 30.85 -14.76
CA GLY A 455 23.19 30.45 -16.16
C GLY A 455 24.04 29.20 -16.45
N LYS A 456 24.67 28.59 -15.43
CA LYS A 456 25.68 27.56 -15.58
C LYS A 456 25.37 26.32 -14.75
N THR A 457 24.99 25.25 -15.44
CA THR A 457 24.63 23.96 -14.82
C THR A 457 25.82 23.20 -14.22
N ASP A 458 27.04 23.59 -14.57
CA ASP A 458 28.32 23.07 -14.09
C ASP A 458 28.87 23.82 -12.85
N GLN A 459 28.34 25.01 -12.54
CA GLN A 459 28.78 25.82 -11.39
C GLN A 459 27.88 25.60 -10.17
N VAL A 460 28.07 24.46 -9.52
CA VAL A 460 27.27 24.00 -8.38
C VAL A 460 27.54 24.87 -7.13
N PRO A 461 26.51 25.42 -6.46
CA PRO A 461 26.66 26.11 -5.17
C PRO A 461 27.15 25.19 -4.05
N GLU A 462 27.84 25.75 -3.07
CA GLU A 462 28.32 24.99 -1.91
C GLU A 462 27.15 24.38 -1.11
N GLY A 463 27.28 23.11 -0.72
CA GLY A 463 26.22 22.38 0.00
C GLY A 463 25.08 21.83 -0.86
N VAL A 464 25.10 22.04 -2.18
CA VAL A 464 24.09 21.52 -3.13
C VAL A 464 24.72 20.41 -3.99
N SER A 465 23.98 19.34 -4.29
CA SER A 465 24.51 18.29 -5.16
C SER A 465 24.47 18.69 -6.65
N PRO A 466 25.40 18.19 -7.50
CA PRO A 466 25.40 18.48 -8.93
C PRO A 466 24.14 18.00 -9.68
N ALA A 467 23.45 16.99 -9.16
CA ALA A 467 22.21 16.50 -9.73
C ALA A 467 21.06 17.48 -9.47
N THR A 468 20.87 17.86 -8.20
CA THR A 468 19.84 18.81 -7.78
C THR A 468 20.03 20.19 -8.41
N TRP A 469 21.26 20.70 -8.48
CA TRP A 469 21.51 21.99 -9.14
C TRP A 469 21.09 21.98 -10.61
N ARG A 470 21.45 20.92 -11.34
CA ARG A 470 21.05 20.75 -12.75
C ARG A 470 19.55 20.66 -12.90
N GLU A 471 18.87 19.87 -12.07
CA GLU A 471 17.42 19.74 -12.05
C GLU A 471 16.76 21.10 -11.80
N PHE A 472 17.15 21.79 -10.72
CA PHE A 472 16.59 23.07 -10.32
C PHE A 472 16.74 24.14 -11.41
N VAL A 473 17.93 24.29 -12.01
CA VAL A 473 18.16 25.24 -13.10
C VAL A 473 17.35 24.87 -14.34
N ASN A 474 17.28 23.58 -14.69
CA ASN A 474 16.51 23.12 -15.85
C ASN A 474 15.01 23.35 -15.71
N ASP A 475 14.45 23.08 -14.53
CA ASP A 475 13.04 23.31 -14.22
C ASP A 475 12.69 24.80 -14.27
N HIS A 476 13.64 25.66 -13.91
CA HIS A 476 13.48 27.11 -13.91
C HIS A 476 14.07 27.80 -15.14
N ARG A 477 14.49 27.06 -16.18
CA ARG A 477 15.15 27.62 -17.38
C ARG A 477 14.34 28.70 -18.12
N ARG A 478 13.02 28.69 -17.94
CA ARG A 478 12.09 29.67 -18.56
C ARG A 478 11.83 30.89 -17.67
N VAL A 479 12.37 30.93 -16.46
CA VAL A 479 12.21 32.02 -15.49
C VAL A 479 13.47 32.89 -15.51
N ARG A 480 13.31 34.19 -15.75
CA ARG A 480 14.46 35.12 -15.73
C ARG A 480 14.97 35.27 -14.29
N TYR A 481 16.28 35.33 -14.10
CA TYR A 481 16.94 35.44 -12.80
C TYR A 481 16.37 36.58 -11.93
N ARG A 482 16.12 37.75 -12.51
CA ARG A 482 15.47 38.88 -11.81
C ARG A 482 14.12 38.54 -11.15
N HIS A 483 13.37 37.58 -11.69
CA HIS A 483 12.10 37.14 -11.13
C HIS A 483 12.27 36.10 -10.02
N MET A 484 13.39 35.37 -10.01
CA MET A 484 13.76 34.43 -8.95
C MET A 484 14.14 35.14 -7.65
N LYS A 485 14.74 36.34 -7.74
CA LYS A 485 15.17 37.14 -6.58
C LYS A 485 14.05 37.91 -5.86
N HIS A 486 12.80 37.85 -6.32
CA HIS A 486 11.74 38.67 -5.73
C HIS A 486 11.43 38.22 -4.29
N PRO A 487 11.74 39.02 -3.24
CA PRO A 487 11.78 38.52 -1.85
C PRO A 487 10.46 37.90 -1.38
N ARG A 488 9.33 38.54 -1.72
CA ARG A 488 7.99 38.04 -1.37
C ARG A 488 7.64 36.70 -2.04
N ASN A 489 8.13 36.45 -3.25
CA ASN A 489 7.82 35.20 -3.97
C ASN A 489 8.74 34.08 -3.51
N LEU A 490 10.00 34.42 -3.27
CA LEU A 490 11.01 33.49 -2.80
C LEU A 490 10.73 33.07 -1.35
N GLY A 491 10.41 34.00 -0.45
CA GLY A 491 9.96 33.69 0.91
C GLY A 491 8.76 32.74 0.95
N LYS A 492 7.76 32.94 0.08
CA LYS A 492 6.64 31.99 -0.08
C LYS A 492 7.09 30.62 -0.55
N SER A 493 8.00 30.56 -1.53
CA SER A 493 8.54 29.31 -2.06
C SER A 493 9.36 28.54 -1.02
N ILE A 494 10.06 29.25 -0.14
CA ILE A 494 10.81 28.71 1.00
C ILE A 494 9.83 28.09 2.01
N THR A 495 8.82 28.84 2.46
CA THR A 495 7.81 28.32 3.40
C THR A 495 7.07 27.12 2.83
N ASN A 496 6.79 27.09 1.52
CA ASN A 496 6.18 25.92 0.87
C ASN A 496 7.05 24.67 0.97
N ASP A 497 8.35 24.78 0.72
CA ASP A 497 9.27 23.64 0.85
C ASP A 497 9.39 23.19 2.30
N GLU A 498 9.46 24.13 3.27
CA GLU A 498 9.49 23.81 4.71
C GLU A 498 8.25 23.02 5.15
N ASN A 499 7.05 23.45 4.73
CA ASN A 499 5.81 22.73 5.01
C ASN A 499 5.79 21.34 4.35
N MET A 500 6.29 21.24 3.12
CA MET A 500 6.36 19.96 2.41
C MET A 500 7.32 18.99 3.09
N ILE A 501 8.47 19.46 3.53
CA ILE A 501 9.46 18.65 4.26
C ILE A 501 8.81 18.12 5.54
N ALA A 502 8.19 18.98 6.35
CA ALA A 502 7.50 18.58 7.57
C ALA A 502 6.38 17.55 7.30
N PHE A 503 5.62 17.74 6.22
CA PHE A 503 4.60 16.79 5.79
C PHE A 503 5.19 15.44 5.37
N LEU A 504 6.25 15.43 4.56
CA LEU A 504 6.92 14.20 4.12
C LEU A 504 7.54 13.45 5.30
N GLU A 505 8.10 14.16 6.27
CA GLU A 505 8.61 13.60 7.52
C GLU A 505 7.48 12.95 8.32
N GLY A 506 6.37 13.65 8.54
CA GLY A 506 5.20 13.08 9.25
C GLY A 506 4.58 11.89 8.54
N HIS A 507 4.43 11.95 7.21
CA HIS A 507 3.94 10.82 6.40
C HIS A 507 4.87 9.61 6.50
N ARG A 508 6.18 9.84 6.33
CA ARG A 508 7.21 8.82 6.45
C ARG A 508 7.14 8.15 7.82
N ASP A 509 7.12 8.92 8.89
CA ASP A 509 7.22 8.38 10.25
C ASP A 509 5.99 7.51 10.60
N ARG A 510 4.78 7.90 10.17
CA ARG A 510 3.56 7.08 10.32
C ARG A 510 3.52 5.86 9.44
N ALA A 511 3.86 6.01 8.16
CA ALA A 511 3.92 4.88 7.23
C ALA A 511 4.90 3.84 7.79
N ARG A 512 6.03 4.31 8.32
CA ARG A 512 6.98 3.46 9.01
C ARG A 512 6.37 2.79 10.27
N GLN A 513 5.74 3.55 11.15
CA GLN A 513 5.07 3.00 12.33
C GLN A 513 4.00 1.94 11.98
N GLU A 514 3.31 2.09 10.86
CA GLU A 514 2.33 1.12 10.38
C GLU A 514 2.98 -0.11 9.73
N LEU A 515 4.10 0.04 9.04
CA LEU A 515 4.80 -1.08 8.42
C LEU A 515 5.65 -1.89 9.41
N SER A 516 5.98 -1.32 10.56
CA SER A 516 6.69 -2.02 11.64
C SER A 516 5.78 -2.95 12.46
N GLN A 517 4.46 -2.93 12.23
CA GLN A 517 3.51 -3.77 12.93
C GLN A 517 3.84 -5.25 12.72
N PRO A 518 3.73 -6.11 13.74
CA PRO A 518 4.10 -7.52 13.63
C PRO A 518 3.43 -8.24 12.45
N TYR A 519 2.16 -7.95 12.17
CA TYR A 519 1.42 -8.57 11.06
C TYR A 519 1.87 -8.12 9.66
N HIS A 520 2.65 -7.03 9.56
CA HIS A 520 3.30 -6.58 8.33
C HIS A 520 4.75 -7.10 8.18
N VAL A 521 5.16 -8.06 9.01
CA VAL A 521 6.50 -8.68 8.98
C VAL A 521 6.42 -10.12 8.47
N ASP A 522 7.31 -10.44 7.53
CA ASP A 522 7.48 -11.78 6.96
C ASP A 522 8.05 -12.79 7.97
N PHE A 523 7.82 -14.07 7.73
CA PHE A 523 8.46 -15.15 8.47
C PHE A 523 9.74 -15.58 7.78
N ARG A 524 10.85 -15.62 8.53
CA ARG A 524 12.12 -16.12 8.00
C ARG A 524 12.74 -17.15 8.92
N ALA A 525 13.45 -18.06 8.27
CA ALA A 525 14.27 -19.04 8.92
C ALA A 525 15.56 -18.39 9.47
N GLY A 526 15.78 -18.54 10.76
CA GLY A 526 16.96 -18.12 11.51
C GLY A 526 17.32 -19.14 12.60
N GLY A 527 18.11 -18.70 13.57
CA GLY A 527 18.60 -19.55 14.66
C GLY A 527 19.51 -20.70 14.19
N PRO A 528 19.85 -21.64 15.09
CA PRO A 528 20.71 -22.77 14.78
C PRO A 528 20.20 -23.58 13.57
N SER A 529 21.10 -23.85 12.61
CA SER A 529 20.78 -24.57 11.37
C SER A 529 19.64 -23.97 10.52
N LYS A 530 19.28 -22.69 10.72
CA LYS A 530 18.15 -22.01 10.05
C LYS A 530 16.82 -22.75 10.23
N ARG A 531 16.54 -23.28 11.44
CA ARG A 531 15.31 -24.03 11.74
C ARG A 531 14.28 -23.27 12.56
N GLU A 532 14.65 -22.14 13.16
CA GLU A 532 13.68 -21.28 13.84
C GLU A 532 13.02 -20.38 12.80
N VAL A 533 11.71 -20.56 12.59
CA VAL A 533 10.94 -19.70 11.68
C VAL A 533 10.12 -18.76 12.54
N SER A 534 10.37 -17.46 12.43
CA SER A 534 9.63 -16.46 13.20
C SER A 534 9.75 -15.08 12.55
N ARG A 535 8.86 -14.17 12.99
CA ARG A 535 8.91 -12.74 12.65
C ARG A 535 10.15 -12.03 13.19
N LYS A 536 10.83 -12.58 14.20
CA LYS A 536 12.08 -12.04 14.75
C LYS A 536 13.17 -11.88 13.67
N TYR A 537 13.23 -12.82 12.73
CA TYR A 537 14.18 -12.82 11.62
C TYR A 537 13.60 -12.24 10.32
N GLY A 538 12.33 -11.81 10.38
CA GLY A 538 11.53 -11.36 9.26
C GLY A 538 11.95 -10.02 8.66
N LYS A 539 11.49 -9.74 7.44
CA LYS A 539 11.58 -8.41 6.82
C LYS A 539 10.17 -7.80 6.70
N PRO A 540 10.02 -6.47 6.76
CA PRO A 540 8.74 -5.82 6.48
C PRO A 540 8.25 -6.12 5.06
N TYR A 541 6.93 -6.18 4.84
CA TYR A 541 6.29 -6.26 3.51
C TYR A 541 6.15 -4.88 2.81
N ASP A 542 7.00 -3.92 3.21
CA ASP A 542 6.97 -2.49 2.90
C ASP A 542 6.66 -2.11 1.44
N THR A 543 7.29 -2.79 0.48
CA THR A 543 7.10 -2.52 -0.96
C THR A 543 5.65 -2.66 -1.43
N VAL A 544 4.84 -3.50 -0.78
CA VAL A 544 3.46 -3.78 -1.16
C VAL A 544 2.48 -2.88 -0.43
N PHE A 545 2.63 -2.73 0.88
CA PHE A 545 1.63 -2.06 1.74
C PHE A 545 1.63 -0.54 1.65
N MET A 546 2.79 0.10 1.46
CA MET A 546 2.91 1.57 1.44
C MET A 546 1.97 2.29 0.47
N ARG A 547 1.42 1.60 -0.54
CA ARG A 547 0.70 2.22 -1.68
C ARG A 547 -0.77 1.87 -1.75
N MET A 548 -1.21 0.95 -0.90
CA MET A 548 -2.62 0.59 -0.78
C MET A 548 -3.30 1.32 0.36
N LEU A 549 -2.54 1.91 1.29
CA LEU A 549 -3.08 2.54 2.47
C LEU A 549 -3.34 4.03 2.22
N SER A 550 -4.54 4.50 2.52
CA SER A 550 -4.86 5.92 2.67
C SER A 550 -5.34 6.17 4.08
N TRP A 551 -4.93 7.28 4.68
CA TRP A 551 -5.46 7.67 5.98
C TRP A 551 -6.86 8.25 5.80
N ALA A 552 -7.84 7.71 6.52
CA ALA A 552 -9.18 8.26 6.60
C ALA A 552 -9.33 9.03 7.92
N PRO A 553 -9.54 10.36 7.87
CA PRO A 553 -9.90 11.15 9.05
C PRO A 553 -11.18 10.61 9.70
N SER A 554 -11.20 10.55 11.04
CA SER A 554 -12.41 10.24 11.82
C SER A 554 -12.77 11.45 12.69
N SER A 555 -14.07 11.74 12.78
CA SER A 555 -14.58 12.80 13.65
C SER A 555 -14.76 12.37 15.11
N ARG A 556 -14.55 11.08 15.43
CA ARG A 556 -14.83 10.50 16.76
C ARG A 556 -13.78 9.49 17.25
N GLU A 557 -12.77 9.15 16.45
CA GLU A 557 -11.67 8.21 16.78
C GLU A 557 -10.35 8.74 16.22
N GLN A 558 -9.21 8.12 16.58
CA GLN A 558 -7.99 8.26 15.78
C GLN A 558 -8.31 7.75 14.36
N GLY A 559 -7.91 8.49 13.32
CA GLY A 559 -8.16 8.06 11.93
C GLY A 559 -7.64 6.64 11.65
N ALA A 560 -8.09 6.03 10.56
CA ALA A 560 -7.75 4.65 10.23
C ALA A 560 -7.12 4.55 8.84
N TRP A 561 -6.25 3.55 8.65
CA TRP A 561 -5.75 3.21 7.32
C TRP A 561 -6.78 2.40 6.55
N GLU A 562 -7.16 2.88 5.36
CA GLU A 562 -8.05 2.19 4.43
C GLU A 562 -7.25 1.58 3.27
N ILE A 563 -7.60 0.37 2.85
CA ILE A 563 -7.05 -0.27 1.65
C ILE A 563 -7.84 0.18 0.42
N TYR A 564 -7.14 0.71 -0.58
CA TYR A 564 -7.76 1.16 -1.82
C TYR A 564 -6.88 0.95 -3.06
N ILE A 565 -7.52 1.00 -4.23
CA ILE A 565 -6.89 1.01 -5.55
C ILE A 565 -7.20 2.36 -6.21
N PRO A 566 -6.19 3.19 -6.53
CA PRO A 566 -6.44 4.50 -7.12
C PRO A 566 -7.25 4.44 -8.41
N GLY A 567 -8.24 5.31 -8.59
CA GLY A 567 -9.03 5.42 -9.82
C GLY A 567 -8.17 5.73 -11.03
N SER A 568 -7.04 6.42 -10.84
CA SER A 568 -6.03 6.64 -11.88
C SER A 568 -5.35 5.36 -12.38
N THR A 569 -5.17 4.35 -11.51
CA THR A 569 -4.62 3.03 -11.87
C THR A 569 -5.60 2.26 -12.74
N ILE A 570 -6.87 2.20 -12.32
CA ILE A 570 -7.94 1.50 -13.03
C ILE A 570 -8.16 2.16 -14.40
N LYS A 571 -8.29 3.49 -14.43
CA LYS A 571 -8.34 4.27 -15.66
C LYS A 571 -7.15 4.01 -16.58
N GLY A 572 -5.94 3.95 -16.03
CA GLY A 572 -4.72 3.66 -16.79
C GLY A 572 -4.78 2.29 -17.46
N ALA A 573 -5.30 1.27 -16.76
CA ALA A 573 -5.51 -0.07 -17.30
C ALA A 573 -6.54 -0.07 -18.44
N PHE A 574 -7.69 0.60 -18.26
CA PHE A 574 -8.72 0.76 -19.29
C PHE A 574 -8.19 1.51 -20.52
N ARG A 575 -7.53 2.67 -20.32
CA ARG A 575 -6.94 3.44 -21.42
C ARG A 575 -5.92 2.61 -22.19
N LYS A 576 -5.09 1.84 -21.49
CA LYS A 576 -4.12 0.98 -22.14
C LYS A 576 -4.80 -0.07 -23.00
N ARG A 577 -5.75 -0.82 -22.44
CA ARG A 577 -6.46 -1.87 -23.17
C ARG A 577 -7.17 -1.29 -24.41
N ALA A 578 -7.88 -0.17 -24.25
CA ALA A 578 -8.51 0.52 -25.36
C ALA A 578 -7.50 0.93 -26.43
N SER A 579 -6.36 1.50 -26.03
CA SER A 579 -5.28 1.88 -26.96
C SER A 579 -4.77 0.68 -27.77
N GLN A 580 -4.50 -0.45 -27.11
CA GLN A 580 -4.04 -1.67 -27.79
C GLN A 580 -5.07 -2.16 -28.80
N VAL A 581 -6.35 -2.20 -28.42
CA VAL A 581 -7.45 -2.63 -29.29
C VAL A 581 -7.60 -1.70 -30.49
N LEU A 582 -7.71 -0.39 -30.26
CA LEU A 582 -7.92 0.57 -31.34
C LEU A 582 -6.74 0.64 -32.30
N LYS A 583 -5.49 0.61 -31.79
CA LYS A 583 -4.30 0.54 -32.65
C LYS A 583 -4.24 -0.76 -33.46
N THR A 584 -4.82 -1.84 -32.95
CA THR A 584 -4.92 -3.11 -33.70
C THR A 584 -5.97 -3.02 -34.81
N LEU A 585 -7.13 -2.42 -34.53
CA LEU A 585 -8.27 -2.41 -35.47
C LEU A 585 -8.21 -1.27 -36.50
N TRP A 586 -7.73 -0.09 -36.08
CA TRP A 586 -7.76 1.17 -36.82
C TRP A 586 -6.36 1.74 -37.10
N GLY A 587 -5.32 1.14 -36.54
CA GLY A 587 -3.96 1.67 -36.62
C GLY A 587 -3.73 2.93 -35.75
N GLU A 588 -2.52 3.48 -35.87
CA GLU A 588 -2.12 4.72 -35.20
C GLU A 588 -2.62 5.94 -36.00
N SER A 589 -3.91 6.25 -35.87
CA SER A 589 -4.57 7.33 -36.59
C SER A 589 -5.04 8.46 -35.67
N ARG A 590 -5.42 9.60 -36.26
CA ARG A 590 -6.05 10.70 -35.52
C ARG A 590 -7.35 10.26 -34.84
N ARG A 591 -8.18 9.47 -35.53
CA ARG A 591 -9.42 8.88 -34.99
C ARG A 591 -9.17 8.09 -33.71
N THR A 592 -8.15 7.22 -33.71
CA THR A 592 -7.74 6.45 -32.52
C THR A 592 -7.43 7.36 -31.33
N ASN A 593 -6.64 8.42 -31.55
CA ASN A 593 -6.29 9.37 -30.50
C ASN A 593 -7.50 10.19 -30.02
N ASP A 594 -8.33 10.67 -30.96
CA ASP A 594 -9.53 11.46 -30.64
C ASP A 594 -10.51 10.67 -29.75
N VAL A 595 -10.73 9.37 -30.04
CA VAL A 595 -11.58 8.51 -29.18
C VAL A 595 -10.97 8.27 -27.81
N LEU A 596 -9.66 7.99 -27.72
CA LEU A 596 -8.97 7.80 -26.44
C LEU A 596 -8.99 9.07 -25.58
N ASP A 597 -8.80 10.23 -26.20
CA ASP A 597 -8.79 11.53 -25.54
C ASP A 597 -10.20 11.96 -25.15
N THR A 598 -11.23 11.64 -25.93
CA THR A 598 -12.64 11.79 -25.52
C THR A 598 -12.95 10.95 -24.29
N LEU A 599 -12.63 9.65 -24.28
CA LEU A 599 -12.94 8.77 -23.14
C LEU A 599 -12.15 9.12 -21.87
N PHE A 600 -10.83 9.24 -22.01
CA PHE A 600 -9.91 9.28 -20.88
C PHE A 600 -9.29 10.67 -20.65
N GLY A 601 -9.55 11.64 -21.52
CA GLY A 601 -9.01 12.99 -21.43
C GLY A 601 -7.58 13.11 -21.95
N ALA A 602 -7.16 14.35 -22.17
CA ALA A 602 -5.80 14.74 -22.54
C ALA A 602 -5.39 16.00 -21.77
N GLN A 603 -4.19 16.51 -21.99
CA GLN A 603 -3.78 17.77 -21.36
C GLN A 603 -4.72 18.90 -21.83
N GLY A 604 -5.44 19.52 -20.88
CA GLY A 604 -6.41 20.57 -21.18
C GLY A 604 -7.81 20.07 -21.58
N GLN A 605 -8.01 18.76 -21.74
CA GLN A 605 -9.29 18.14 -22.09
C GLN A 605 -9.73 17.15 -21.00
N ARG A 606 -10.92 17.36 -20.45
CA ARG A 606 -11.54 16.43 -19.50
C ARG A 606 -12.03 15.19 -20.27
N GLY A 607 -11.74 14.00 -19.76
CA GLY A 607 -12.31 12.76 -20.29
C GLY A 607 -13.77 12.59 -19.89
N LEU A 608 -14.52 11.88 -20.73
CA LEU A 608 -15.93 11.55 -20.56
C LEU A 608 -16.17 10.60 -19.38
N VAL A 609 -15.23 9.67 -19.12
CA VAL A 609 -15.36 8.61 -18.12
C VAL A 609 -14.57 8.93 -16.85
N PHE A 610 -15.24 8.81 -15.70
CA PHE A 610 -14.73 9.16 -14.38
C PHE A 610 -14.63 7.89 -13.56
N PHE A 611 -13.43 7.49 -13.18
CA PHE A 611 -13.17 6.28 -12.41
C PHE A 611 -12.96 6.67 -10.95
N SER A 612 -13.82 6.25 -10.03
CA SER A 612 -13.54 6.40 -8.60
C SER A 612 -12.33 5.56 -8.19
N ASP A 613 -11.77 5.84 -7.02
CA ASP A 613 -10.98 4.83 -6.33
C ASP A 613 -11.84 3.61 -6.02
N ALA A 614 -11.21 2.43 -5.99
CA ALA A 614 -11.87 1.21 -5.54
C ALA A 614 -11.45 0.90 -4.10
N TYR A 615 -12.40 0.98 -3.17
CA TYR A 615 -12.16 0.74 -1.74
C TYR A 615 -12.58 -0.68 -1.36
N LEU A 616 -11.88 -1.27 -0.40
CA LEU A 616 -12.25 -2.56 0.18
C LEU A 616 -13.63 -2.48 0.86
N THR A 617 -14.51 -3.45 0.61
CA THR A 617 -15.89 -3.40 1.13
C THR A 617 -16.04 -3.68 2.63
N ASP A 618 -15.14 -4.47 3.22
CA ASP A 618 -15.14 -4.76 4.67
C ASP A 618 -13.70 -4.68 5.23
N PRO A 619 -13.33 -3.53 5.82
CA PRO A 619 -11.95 -3.31 6.27
C PRO A 619 -11.64 -3.85 7.68
N HIS A 620 -12.61 -4.41 8.43
CA HIS A 620 -12.46 -4.63 9.88
C HIS A 620 -11.93 -6.02 10.31
N ASP A 621 -11.72 -6.96 9.38
CA ASP A 621 -11.03 -8.24 9.65
C ASP A 621 -9.79 -8.39 8.74
N PRO A 622 -8.72 -7.60 8.99
CA PRO A 622 -7.54 -7.57 8.13
C PRO A 622 -6.70 -8.85 8.23
N GLU A 623 -6.86 -9.69 9.26
CA GLU A 623 -6.01 -10.87 9.48
C GLU A 623 -6.36 -12.05 8.55
N ARG A 624 -7.59 -12.14 8.04
CA ARG A 624 -8.07 -13.33 7.31
C ARG A 624 -7.85 -13.33 5.80
N ALA A 625 -7.21 -12.30 5.26
CA ALA A 625 -7.29 -11.98 3.84
C ALA A 625 -5.95 -12.01 3.08
N TRP A 626 -4.84 -12.23 3.79
CA TRP A 626 -3.51 -12.12 3.19
C TRP A 626 -2.81 -13.47 3.06
N CYS A 627 -2.25 -13.74 1.90
CA CYS A 627 -1.39 -14.88 1.64
C CYS A 627 0.05 -14.43 1.45
N SER A 628 1.01 -15.25 1.85
CA SER A 628 2.43 -15.04 1.53
C SER A 628 2.87 -16.03 0.44
N MET A 629 3.75 -15.59 -0.46
CA MET A 629 4.44 -16.46 -1.40
C MET A 629 5.94 -16.15 -1.40
N ASP A 630 6.71 -17.16 -0.98
CA ASP A 630 8.16 -17.19 -1.11
C ASP A 630 8.57 -17.49 -2.57
N GLY A 631 9.36 -16.59 -3.16
CA GLY A 631 10.01 -16.77 -4.46
C GLY A 631 11.53 -16.88 -4.32
N VAL A 632 12.15 -17.86 -4.97
CA VAL A 632 13.60 -18.04 -4.95
C VAL A 632 14.14 -18.13 -6.38
N LYS A 633 15.08 -17.25 -6.73
CA LYS A 633 15.80 -17.37 -8.00
C LYS A 633 16.78 -18.54 -7.93
N MET A 634 16.68 -19.45 -8.89
CA MET A 634 17.59 -20.59 -9.02
C MET A 634 18.71 -20.28 -10.01
N ASN A 635 19.94 -20.65 -9.68
CA ASN A 635 21.06 -20.62 -10.62
C ASN A 635 20.89 -21.75 -11.65
N PRO A 636 20.84 -21.46 -12.95
CA PRO A 636 20.56 -22.47 -13.97
C PRO A 636 21.69 -23.52 -14.16
N LYS A 637 22.92 -23.19 -13.77
CA LYS A 637 24.09 -24.09 -13.85
C LYS A 637 24.16 -25.03 -12.67
N THR A 638 23.93 -24.52 -11.47
CA THR A 638 24.04 -25.32 -10.24
C THR A 638 22.71 -25.92 -9.80
N GLY A 639 21.57 -25.35 -10.19
CA GLY A 639 20.26 -25.71 -9.66
C GLY A 639 20.10 -25.39 -8.18
N CYS A 640 20.90 -24.47 -7.63
CA CYS A 640 20.84 -23.99 -6.25
C CYS A 640 20.19 -22.59 -6.19
N PRO A 641 19.62 -22.18 -5.05
CA PRO A 641 19.22 -20.80 -4.81
C PRO A 641 20.38 -19.83 -5.05
N VAL A 642 20.09 -18.67 -5.64
CA VAL A 642 21.01 -17.52 -5.68
C VAL A 642 20.82 -16.74 -4.38
N GLU A 643 21.91 -16.50 -3.66
CA GLU A 643 21.86 -15.69 -2.43
C GLU A 643 21.30 -14.30 -2.72
N GLU A 644 20.56 -13.75 -1.75
CA GLU A 644 19.91 -12.42 -1.81
C GLU A 644 18.82 -12.23 -2.89
N ALA A 645 18.61 -13.21 -3.77
CA ALA A 645 17.58 -13.17 -4.81
C ALA A 645 16.24 -13.79 -4.38
N LYS A 646 15.92 -13.75 -3.09
CA LYS A 646 14.60 -14.11 -2.54
C LYS A 646 13.62 -12.97 -2.82
N ARG A 647 12.45 -13.28 -3.36
CA ARG A 647 11.35 -12.35 -3.57
C ARG A 647 10.19 -12.81 -2.69
N ASP A 648 9.74 -11.95 -1.80
CA ASP A 648 8.67 -12.27 -0.87
C ASP A 648 7.50 -11.33 -1.16
N TYR A 649 6.31 -11.88 -1.32
CA TYR A 649 5.10 -11.12 -1.57
C TYR A 649 4.08 -11.48 -0.52
N LEU A 650 3.59 -10.49 0.21
CA LEU A 650 2.26 -10.60 0.77
C LEU A 650 1.28 -10.11 -0.28
N PHE A 651 0.21 -10.87 -0.51
CA PHE A 651 -0.80 -10.51 -1.48
C PHE A 651 -2.19 -10.79 -0.94
N ALA A 652 -3.11 -9.94 -1.40
CA ALA A 652 -4.53 -10.07 -1.18
C ALA A 652 -5.03 -11.31 -1.96
N TYR A 653 -5.69 -12.25 -1.28
CA TYR A 653 -6.33 -13.39 -1.91
C TYR A 653 -7.64 -13.77 -1.24
N GLY A 654 -8.62 -14.14 -2.08
CA GLY A 654 -9.90 -14.68 -1.67
C GLY A 654 -11.07 -13.72 -1.91
N SER A 655 -12.27 -14.28 -1.86
CA SER A 655 -13.52 -13.58 -2.16
C SER A 655 -13.91 -12.52 -1.12
N ARG A 656 -13.34 -12.59 0.09
CA ARG A 656 -13.56 -11.59 1.15
C ARG A 656 -12.89 -10.25 0.85
N LEU A 657 -11.90 -10.24 -0.05
CA LEU A 657 -11.23 -9.02 -0.50
C LEU A 657 -11.91 -8.45 -1.72
N ALA A 658 -13.15 -8.03 -1.54
CA ALA A 658 -13.93 -7.39 -2.59
C ALA A 658 -13.71 -5.88 -2.59
N PHE A 659 -13.45 -5.32 -3.77
CA PHE A 659 -13.28 -3.90 -4.00
C PHE A 659 -14.53 -3.35 -4.69
N ARG A 660 -15.05 -2.21 -4.20
CA ARG A 660 -16.16 -1.49 -4.83
C ARG A 660 -15.63 -0.31 -5.62
N LEU A 661 -15.94 -0.29 -6.91
CA LEU A 661 -15.60 0.76 -7.86
C LEU A 661 -16.88 1.43 -8.37
N ARG A 662 -16.84 2.74 -8.53
CA ARG A 662 -17.87 3.52 -9.23
C ARG A 662 -17.28 4.12 -10.51
N ILE A 663 -18.03 4.04 -11.61
CA ILE A 663 -17.71 4.73 -12.86
C ILE A 663 -18.86 5.67 -13.22
N ASP A 664 -18.55 6.94 -13.45
CA ASP A 664 -19.51 7.96 -13.87
C ASP A 664 -19.23 8.45 -15.30
N LEU A 665 -20.29 8.65 -16.08
CA LEU A 665 -20.27 9.39 -17.33
C LEU A 665 -21.32 10.50 -17.24
N MET A 666 -20.98 11.68 -17.76
CA MET A 666 -21.85 12.85 -17.73
C MET A 666 -22.08 13.40 -19.12
N ASP A 667 -23.34 13.71 -19.41
CA ASP A 667 -23.79 14.44 -20.60
C ASP A 667 -23.32 13.79 -21.91
N VAL A 668 -23.47 12.47 -22.00
CA VAL A 668 -23.14 11.73 -23.21
C VAL A 668 -24.16 12.05 -24.31
N ASP A 669 -23.73 12.11 -25.56
CA ASP A 669 -24.65 12.32 -26.68
C ASP A 669 -24.37 11.38 -27.87
N GLU A 670 -25.12 11.54 -28.96
CA GLU A 670 -25.01 10.67 -30.14
C GLU A 670 -23.63 10.72 -30.81
N ARG A 671 -22.90 11.84 -30.69
CA ARG A 671 -21.54 12.00 -31.24
C ARG A 671 -20.54 11.15 -30.46
N ASP A 672 -20.84 10.82 -29.20
CA ASP A 672 -20.00 9.97 -28.36
C ASP A 672 -20.22 8.48 -28.62
N THR A 673 -21.17 8.08 -29.47
CA THR A 673 -21.56 6.67 -29.66
C THR A 673 -20.37 5.74 -29.94
N GLU A 674 -19.40 6.18 -30.76
CA GLU A 674 -18.20 5.39 -31.04
C GLU A 674 -17.32 5.19 -29.80
N ALA A 675 -17.09 6.28 -29.05
CA ALA A 675 -16.34 6.24 -27.80
C ALA A 675 -17.05 5.35 -26.75
N LEU A 676 -18.37 5.48 -26.62
CA LEU A 676 -19.18 4.66 -25.73
C LEU A 676 -19.11 3.18 -26.11
N SER A 677 -19.12 2.85 -27.41
CA SER A 677 -18.96 1.48 -27.87
C SER A 677 -17.63 0.87 -27.43
N VAL A 678 -16.53 1.64 -27.53
CA VAL A 678 -15.22 1.23 -27.03
C VAL A 678 -15.25 1.04 -25.51
N PHE A 679 -15.86 1.96 -24.77
CA PHE A 679 -15.98 1.84 -23.31
C PHE A 679 -16.77 0.60 -22.89
N LEU A 680 -17.88 0.28 -23.56
CA LEU A 680 -18.67 -0.93 -23.30
C LEU A 680 -17.86 -2.20 -23.58
N HIS A 681 -17.07 -2.24 -24.67
CA HIS A 681 -16.12 -3.35 -24.90
C HIS A 681 -15.08 -3.46 -23.78
N MET A 682 -14.59 -2.34 -23.25
CA MET A 682 -13.66 -2.35 -22.10
C MET A 682 -14.32 -2.87 -20.82
N LEU A 683 -15.59 -2.55 -20.57
CA LEU A 683 -16.34 -3.14 -19.46
C LEU A 683 -16.45 -4.66 -19.62
N GLN A 684 -16.79 -5.15 -20.82
CA GLN A 684 -16.86 -6.59 -21.06
C GLN A 684 -15.49 -7.27 -20.94
N ASP A 685 -14.41 -6.62 -21.39
CA ASP A 685 -13.04 -7.10 -21.18
C ASP A 685 -12.70 -7.16 -19.68
N PHE A 686 -13.18 -6.22 -18.87
CA PHE A 686 -12.98 -6.25 -17.41
C PHE A 686 -13.79 -7.37 -16.74
N GLN A 687 -15.02 -7.63 -17.19
CA GLN A 687 -15.83 -8.76 -16.72
C GLN A 687 -15.21 -10.11 -17.06
N ARG A 688 -14.46 -10.21 -18.17
CA ARG A 688 -13.75 -11.44 -18.60
C ARG A 688 -12.33 -11.58 -18.03
N GLY A 689 -11.91 -10.65 -17.17
CA GLY A 689 -10.57 -10.66 -16.57
C GLY A 689 -9.44 -10.25 -17.52
N ASP A 690 -9.72 -9.61 -18.65
CA ASP A 690 -8.73 -9.22 -19.65
C ASP A 690 -8.09 -7.85 -19.39
N ILE A 691 -8.57 -7.11 -18.39
CA ILE A 691 -7.96 -5.85 -17.92
C ILE A 691 -7.20 -6.10 -16.62
N THR A 692 -5.87 -6.03 -16.71
CA THR A 692 -5.00 -6.27 -15.55
C THR A 692 -4.79 -5.03 -14.68
N LEU A 693 -4.84 -5.20 -13.36
CA LEU A 693 -4.54 -4.17 -12.37
C LEU A 693 -3.21 -4.46 -11.64
N GLY A 694 -2.50 -3.43 -11.17
CA GLY A 694 -1.33 -3.60 -10.31
C GLY A 694 -0.08 -4.21 -10.97
N GLY A 695 0.82 -4.73 -10.13
CA GLY A 695 2.12 -5.32 -10.48
C GLY A 695 2.10 -6.84 -10.68
N GLU A 696 3.27 -7.43 -10.99
CA GLU A 696 3.47 -8.89 -11.14
C GLU A 696 2.51 -9.61 -12.11
N LYS A 697 2.02 -8.89 -13.11
CA LYS A 697 1.02 -9.36 -14.09
C LYS A 697 1.40 -10.65 -14.80
N THR A 698 2.70 -10.88 -15.06
CA THR A 698 3.20 -12.10 -15.72
C THR A 698 3.25 -13.33 -14.81
N SER A 699 3.00 -13.13 -13.51
CA SER A 699 2.94 -14.15 -12.47
C SER A 699 1.48 -14.38 -12.04
N GLY A 700 0.51 -14.02 -12.88
CA GLY A 700 -0.92 -14.28 -12.65
C GLY A 700 -1.63 -13.24 -11.79
N PHE A 701 -0.93 -12.22 -11.31
CA PHE A 701 -1.53 -11.20 -10.45
C PHE A 701 -2.34 -10.18 -11.25
N GLY A 702 -3.44 -9.71 -10.65
CA GLY A 702 -4.21 -8.56 -11.12
C GLY A 702 -5.13 -8.81 -12.31
N TRP A 703 -5.26 -10.06 -12.78
CA TRP A 703 -6.23 -10.48 -13.80
C TRP A 703 -7.60 -10.69 -13.14
N VAL A 704 -8.20 -9.61 -12.65
CA VAL A 704 -9.45 -9.64 -11.87
C VAL A 704 -10.67 -9.58 -12.77
N GLU A 705 -11.72 -10.31 -12.38
CA GLU A 705 -13.02 -10.29 -13.05
C GLU A 705 -13.96 -9.36 -12.30
N ALA A 706 -14.52 -8.38 -13.01
CA ALA A 706 -15.48 -7.46 -12.43
C ALA A 706 -16.92 -7.91 -12.66
N THR A 707 -17.77 -7.68 -11.68
CA THR A 707 -19.22 -7.81 -11.76
C THR A 707 -19.85 -6.43 -11.75
N ILE A 708 -20.84 -6.22 -12.62
CA ILE A 708 -21.65 -4.99 -12.62
C ILE A 708 -22.78 -5.20 -11.61
N ALA A 709 -22.67 -4.53 -10.47
CA ALA A 709 -23.64 -4.64 -9.39
C ALA A 709 -24.89 -3.79 -9.67
N GLN A 710 -24.70 -2.59 -10.20
CA GLN A 710 -25.79 -1.64 -10.44
C GLN A 710 -25.49 -0.70 -11.61
N LEU A 711 -26.54 -0.32 -12.33
CA LEU A 711 -26.57 0.75 -13.32
C LEU A 711 -27.65 1.74 -12.94
N VAL A 712 -27.29 3.02 -12.85
CA VAL A 712 -28.26 4.13 -12.71
C VAL A 712 -28.06 5.10 -13.86
N TRP A 713 -29.10 5.29 -14.66
CA TRP A 713 -29.15 6.27 -15.74
C TRP A 713 -30.18 7.35 -15.41
N LEU A 714 -29.74 8.61 -15.44
CA LEU A 714 -30.57 9.79 -15.27
C LEU A 714 -30.54 10.58 -16.58
N THR A 715 -31.71 10.95 -17.10
CA THR A 715 -31.82 11.76 -18.32
C THR A 715 -32.90 12.82 -18.20
N ALA A 716 -32.65 13.99 -18.80
CA ALA A 716 -33.65 15.04 -18.94
C ALA A 716 -34.69 14.72 -20.02
N SER A 717 -34.35 13.82 -20.96
CA SER A 717 -35.21 13.42 -22.09
C SER A 717 -35.26 11.89 -22.19
N PRO A 718 -36.46 11.26 -22.18
CA PRO A 718 -36.62 9.84 -22.47
C PRO A 718 -36.15 9.46 -23.89
N ALA A 719 -36.29 10.39 -24.84
CA ALA A 719 -35.81 10.22 -26.20
C ALA A 719 -34.32 10.60 -26.31
N GLY A 720 -33.56 9.91 -27.16
CA GLY A 720 -32.17 10.24 -27.49
C GLY A 720 -31.18 9.11 -27.18
N VAL A 721 -29.98 9.48 -26.75
CA VAL A 721 -28.85 8.54 -26.54
C VAL A 721 -29.18 7.40 -25.57
N GLY A 722 -30.05 7.62 -24.58
CA GLY A 722 -30.45 6.59 -23.61
C GLY A 722 -31.17 5.41 -24.26
N GLU A 723 -32.10 5.65 -25.18
CA GLU A 723 -32.79 4.61 -25.94
C GLU A 723 -31.81 3.84 -26.84
N ARG A 724 -30.79 4.53 -27.39
CA ARG A 724 -29.74 3.89 -28.20
C ARG A 724 -28.80 3.01 -27.38
N LEU A 725 -28.52 3.39 -26.13
CA LEU A 725 -27.63 2.65 -25.23
C LEU A 725 -28.33 1.45 -24.57
N PHE A 726 -29.57 1.62 -24.14
CA PHE A 726 -30.27 0.64 -23.30
C PHE A 726 -31.52 0.04 -23.96
N GLY A 727 -31.84 0.44 -25.19
CA GLY A 727 -33.11 0.10 -25.83
C GLY A 727 -34.30 0.84 -25.21
N LYS A 728 -35.51 0.41 -25.55
CA LYS A 728 -36.74 0.93 -24.94
C LYS A 728 -36.86 0.42 -23.50
N GLN A 729 -36.68 1.31 -22.54
CA GLN A 729 -36.75 1.03 -21.11
C GLN A 729 -37.88 1.85 -20.47
N SER A 730 -38.49 1.29 -19.42
CA SER A 730 -39.43 2.04 -18.58
C SER A 730 -38.65 2.94 -17.61
N LEU A 731 -38.88 4.25 -17.69
CA LEU A 731 -38.24 5.24 -16.83
C LEU A 731 -39.22 5.69 -15.73
N SER A 732 -38.71 5.93 -14.53
CA SER A 732 -39.46 6.52 -13.42
C SER A 732 -39.05 7.97 -13.19
N GLN A 733 -39.98 8.80 -12.71
CA GLN A 733 -39.66 10.18 -12.34
C GLN A 733 -38.89 10.21 -11.00
N ASP A 734 -37.71 10.82 -10.96
CA ASP A 734 -36.93 11.07 -9.74
C ASP A 734 -36.46 12.54 -9.70
N GLY A 735 -37.22 13.38 -9.00
CA GLY A 735 -36.97 14.82 -8.97
C GLY A 735 -37.11 15.44 -10.37
N ILE A 736 -36.02 16.05 -10.88
CA ILE A 736 -35.96 16.58 -12.25
C ILE A 736 -35.68 15.49 -13.29
N TRP A 737 -35.22 14.30 -12.89
CA TRP A 737 -34.72 13.28 -13.82
C TRP A 737 -35.79 12.25 -14.18
N GLN A 738 -35.65 11.72 -15.40
CA GLN A 738 -36.15 10.39 -15.73
C GLN A 738 -35.06 9.38 -15.40
N LYS A 739 -35.39 8.39 -14.58
CA LYS A 739 -34.45 7.45 -13.98
C LYS A 739 -34.71 6.02 -14.49
N LEU A 740 -33.63 5.36 -14.89
CA LEU A 740 -33.53 3.92 -15.04
C LEU A 740 -32.56 3.39 -13.98
N GLU A 741 -32.96 2.36 -13.25
CA GLU A 741 -32.13 1.68 -12.27
C GLU A 741 -32.24 0.18 -12.51
N LEU A 742 -31.10 -0.47 -12.72
CA LEU A 742 -30.98 -1.89 -12.97
C LEU A 742 -29.92 -2.47 -12.04
N GLU A 743 -30.09 -3.72 -11.64
CA GLU A 743 -29.17 -4.42 -10.73
C GLU A 743 -28.73 -5.78 -11.30
N GLY A 744 -27.54 -6.22 -10.88
CA GLY A 744 -26.97 -7.52 -11.22
C GLY A 744 -26.98 -7.84 -12.71
N GLN A 745 -27.54 -9.00 -13.08
CA GLN A 745 -27.57 -9.47 -14.47
C GLN A 745 -28.38 -8.57 -15.40
N ALA A 746 -29.41 -7.88 -14.91
CA ALA A 746 -30.16 -6.93 -15.73
C ALA A 746 -29.31 -5.71 -16.08
N ALA A 747 -28.51 -5.21 -15.13
CA ALA A 747 -27.57 -4.12 -15.37
C ALA A 747 -26.47 -4.54 -16.37
N ALA A 748 -25.88 -5.72 -16.19
CA ALA A 748 -24.88 -6.26 -17.11
C ALA A 748 -25.45 -6.50 -18.52
N GLY A 749 -26.67 -7.06 -18.61
CA GLY A 749 -27.36 -7.34 -19.85
C GLY A 749 -27.72 -6.10 -20.66
N ALA A 750 -28.02 -4.99 -19.99
CA ALA A 750 -28.31 -3.70 -20.64
C ALA A 750 -27.08 -3.04 -21.29
N LEU A 751 -25.86 -3.42 -20.91
CA LEU A 751 -24.61 -2.83 -21.39
C LEU A 751 -24.01 -3.62 -22.56
N GLN A 752 -24.77 -3.75 -23.65
CA GLN A 752 -24.28 -4.41 -24.87
C GLN A 752 -23.41 -3.49 -25.71
N ALA A 753 -22.19 -3.93 -26.00
CA ALA A 753 -21.28 -3.19 -26.86
C ALA A 753 -21.66 -3.34 -28.34
N ASN A 754 -21.76 -2.23 -29.06
CA ASN A 754 -21.93 -2.26 -30.51
C ASN A 754 -20.61 -2.72 -31.19
N PRO A 755 -20.68 -3.34 -32.37
CA PRO A 755 -19.50 -3.65 -33.17
C PRO A 755 -18.63 -2.43 -33.43
N LEU A 756 -17.32 -2.56 -33.24
CA LEU A 756 -16.36 -1.55 -33.67
C LEU A 756 -16.13 -1.68 -35.17
N ALA A 757 -16.02 -0.54 -35.87
CA ALA A 757 -15.70 -0.52 -37.29
C ALA A 757 -14.33 -1.18 -37.54
N LEU A 758 -14.21 -1.94 -38.63
CA LEU A 758 -12.94 -2.53 -39.05
C LEU A 758 -12.39 -1.75 -40.23
N GLU A 759 -11.22 -1.12 -40.06
CA GLU A 759 -10.45 -0.58 -41.21
C GLU A 759 -9.51 -1.66 -41.76
N GLN A 760 -9.03 -2.54 -40.89
CA GLN A 760 -8.27 -3.73 -41.27
C GLN A 760 -9.19 -4.95 -41.33
N LYS A 761 -9.23 -5.63 -42.49
CA LYS A 761 -10.07 -6.82 -42.70
C LYS A 761 -9.61 -8.03 -41.86
N GLN A 762 -8.35 -8.06 -41.43
CA GLN A 762 -7.76 -9.14 -40.64
C GLN A 762 -6.77 -8.56 -39.62
N SER A 763 -6.62 -9.24 -38.48
CA SER A 763 -5.60 -8.89 -37.50
C SER A 763 -4.19 -9.05 -38.10
N PRO A 764 -3.22 -8.18 -37.75
CA PRO A 764 -1.86 -8.27 -38.27
C PRO A 764 -1.22 -9.63 -37.99
N SER A 765 -0.71 -10.31 -39.03
CA SER A 765 -0.07 -11.63 -38.89
C SER A 765 1.32 -11.60 -38.25
N THR A 766 1.92 -10.40 -38.14
CA THR A 766 3.23 -10.19 -37.53
C THR A 766 3.13 -9.36 -36.25
N PRO A 767 3.91 -9.67 -35.20
CA PRO A 767 3.97 -8.85 -34.00
C PRO A 767 4.42 -7.41 -34.29
N PRO A 768 3.88 -6.39 -33.61
CA PRO A 768 4.38 -5.03 -33.73
C PRO A 768 5.80 -4.94 -33.13
N ARG A 769 6.68 -4.13 -33.73
CA ARG A 769 8.03 -3.90 -33.23
C ARG A 769 8.23 -2.43 -32.84
N ALA A 770 8.90 -2.22 -31.72
CA ALA A 770 9.31 -0.90 -31.27
C ALA A 770 10.47 -0.37 -32.12
N ARG A 771 10.77 0.93 -32.03
CA ARG A 771 11.92 1.53 -32.75
C ARG A 771 13.26 0.88 -32.42
N ALA A 772 13.40 0.35 -31.20
CA ALA A 772 14.60 -0.36 -30.76
C ALA A 772 14.64 -1.84 -31.22
N GLY A 773 13.65 -2.31 -31.99
CA GLY A 773 13.65 -3.64 -32.61
C GLY A 773 12.96 -4.75 -31.82
N PHE A 774 12.72 -4.57 -30.51
CA PHE A 774 12.00 -5.56 -29.69
C PHE A 774 10.50 -5.61 -30.02
N ILE A 775 9.84 -6.73 -29.71
CA ILE A 775 8.40 -6.90 -29.90
C ILE A 775 7.63 -6.04 -28.90
N SER A 776 6.80 -5.16 -29.43
CA SER A 776 6.07 -4.15 -28.69
C SER A 776 4.77 -4.67 -28.08
N HIS A 777 4.38 -4.10 -26.94
CA HIS A 777 3.07 -4.26 -26.32
C HIS A 777 2.04 -3.21 -26.78
N ARG A 778 2.40 -2.31 -27.71
CA ARG A 778 1.56 -1.14 -28.08
C ARG A 778 0.23 -1.50 -28.74
N ALA A 779 0.17 -2.64 -29.42
CA ALA A 779 -0.96 -3.17 -30.17
C ALA A 779 -0.86 -4.70 -30.21
N PHE A 780 -1.88 -5.38 -30.73
CA PHE A 780 -1.87 -6.82 -30.95
C PHE A 780 -1.50 -7.17 -32.39
N GLY A 781 -0.72 -8.23 -32.56
CA GLY A 781 -0.37 -8.83 -33.85
C GLY A 781 0.23 -10.22 -33.63
N GLY A 782 0.59 -10.92 -34.70
CA GLY A 782 1.10 -12.30 -34.56
C GLY A 782 0.09 -13.21 -33.87
N TYR A 783 0.58 -14.07 -32.97
CA TYR A 783 -0.27 -14.99 -32.21
C TYR A 783 -0.53 -14.50 -30.79
N CYS A 784 -1.81 -14.31 -30.48
CA CYS A 784 -2.31 -14.03 -29.13
C CYS A 784 -3.33 -15.08 -28.73
N GLY A 785 -3.37 -15.46 -27.46
CA GLY A 785 -4.23 -16.55 -27.02
C GLY A 785 -4.11 -16.90 -25.55
N MET A 786 -4.73 -18.01 -25.20
CA MET A 786 -4.69 -18.62 -23.88
C MET A 786 -4.54 -20.13 -24.03
N LEU A 787 -3.64 -20.72 -23.24
CA LEU A 787 -3.60 -22.16 -23.03
C LEU A 787 -4.24 -22.46 -21.69
N GLU A 788 -5.20 -23.38 -21.66
CA GLU A 788 -5.66 -24.02 -20.44
C GLU A 788 -4.88 -25.31 -20.26
N VAL A 789 -4.29 -25.53 -19.07
CA VAL A 789 -3.33 -26.61 -18.85
C VAL A 789 -3.69 -27.38 -17.58
N GLU A 790 -3.80 -28.70 -17.71
CA GLU A 790 -3.88 -29.64 -16.60
C GLU A 790 -2.49 -30.15 -16.25
N ALA A 791 -2.14 -30.13 -14.96
CA ALA A 791 -0.94 -30.69 -14.39
C ALA A 791 -1.27 -31.94 -13.58
N GLU A 792 -0.64 -33.06 -13.93
CA GLU A 792 -0.78 -34.36 -13.28
C GLU A 792 0.57 -34.77 -12.68
N PRO A 793 0.72 -34.82 -11.35
CA PRO A 793 1.92 -35.38 -10.71
C PRO A 793 2.06 -36.86 -11.05
N LEU A 794 3.26 -37.26 -11.49
CA LEU A 794 3.63 -38.66 -11.76
C LEU A 794 4.38 -39.28 -10.57
N THR A 795 5.00 -38.45 -9.76
CA THR A 795 5.64 -38.81 -8.49
C THR A 795 5.18 -37.79 -7.44
N PRO A 796 5.23 -38.11 -6.13
CA PRO A 796 4.89 -37.13 -5.10
C PRO A 796 5.61 -35.80 -5.31
N ILE A 797 4.89 -34.69 -5.21
CA ILE A 797 5.42 -33.35 -5.41
C ILE A 797 5.28 -32.53 -4.14
N HIS A 798 6.36 -31.84 -3.76
CA HIS A 798 6.35 -30.94 -2.62
C HIS A 798 6.87 -29.56 -3.03
N ILE A 799 6.04 -28.55 -2.86
CA ILE A 799 6.42 -27.14 -2.83
C ILE A 799 6.11 -26.68 -1.42
N ARG A 800 7.11 -26.10 -0.75
CA ARG A 800 6.98 -25.70 0.65
C ARG A 800 5.92 -24.60 0.77
N GLU A 801 5.04 -24.71 1.75
CA GLU A 801 4.20 -23.59 2.17
C GLU A 801 5.05 -22.37 2.58
N SER A 802 4.44 -21.18 2.48
CA SER A 802 5.08 -19.91 2.89
C SER A 802 4.67 -19.58 4.32
N GLY A 803 5.47 -18.76 5.00
CA GLY A 803 5.19 -18.39 6.39
C GLY A 803 5.71 -19.41 7.42
N GLU A 804 4.94 -19.63 8.48
CA GLU A 804 5.26 -20.56 9.55
C GLU A 804 5.12 -22.03 9.15
N PRO A 805 5.87 -22.96 9.76
CA PRO A 805 5.65 -24.38 9.54
C PRO A 805 4.28 -24.81 10.11
N SER A 806 3.54 -25.64 9.38
CA SER A 806 2.26 -26.19 9.85
C SER A 806 2.38 -27.01 11.15
N HIS A 807 3.54 -27.64 11.38
CA HIS A 807 3.83 -28.31 12.65
C HIS A 807 5.25 -28.03 13.11
N ARG A 808 5.43 -27.97 14.43
CA ARG A 808 6.74 -27.80 15.07
C ARG A 808 6.82 -28.67 16.32
N THR A 809 7.99 -29.26 16.54
CA THR A 809 8.35 -29.91 17.81
C THR A 809 9.84 -29.73 18.07
N THR A 810 10.32 -30.07 19.27
CA THR A 810 11.73 -29.98 19.65
C THR A 810 12.25 -31.36 20.00
N LEU A 811 13.35 -31.77 19.37
CA LEU A 811 14.11 -32.97 19.72
C LEU A 811 15.42 -32.57 20.41
N GLU A 812 16.19 -33.54 20.90
CA GLU A 812 17.49 -33.31 21.57
C GLU A 812 18.46 -32.44 20.75
N GLY A 813 18.38 -32.50 19.42
CA GLY A 813 19.19 -31.68 18.50
C GLY A 813 18.64 -30.28 18.17
N GLY A 814 17.44 -29.92 18.64
CA GLY A 814 16.80 -28.63 18.39
C GLY A 814 15.42 -28.72 17.70
N PRO A 815 14.87 -27.59 17.22
CA PRO A 815 13.54 -27.55 16.62
C PRO A 815 13.49 -28.32 15.29
N VAL A 816 12.38 -29.04 15.08
CA VAL A 816 12.05 -29.78 13.86
C VAL A 816 10.70 -29.31 13.34
N ASN A 817 10.67 -28.97 12.06
CA ASN A 817 9.50 -28.40 11.39
C ASN A 817 8.90 -29.41 10.41
N GLY A 818 7.57 -29.53 10.47
CA GLY A 818 6.75 -30.22 9.48
C GLY A 818 6.11 -29.19 8.55
N TRP A 819 6.49 -29.26 7.27
CA TRP A 819 5.98 -28.34 6.26
C TRP A 819 4.86 -28.97 5.45
N ASP A 820 3.73 -28.31 5.37
CA ASP A 820 2.69 -28.67 4.44
C ASP A 820 3.05 -28.29 2.99
N PHE A 821 2.27 -28.79 2.04
CA PHE A 821 2.29 -28.34 0.66
C PHE A 821 1.76 -26.91 0.55
N PHE A 822 2.30 -26.12 -0.40
CA PHE A 822 1.85 -24.76 -0.65
C PHE A 822 0.34 -24.68 -0.86
N ALA A 823 -0.30 -23.83 -0.07
CA ALA A 823 -1.69 -23.44 -0.21
C ALA A 823 -1.81 -21.93 -0.15
N MET A 824 -2.85 -21.39 -0.78
CA MET A 824 -3.25 -20.00 -0.64
C MET A 824 -3.93 -19.85 0.72
N ALA A 825 -3.13 -19.56 1.75
CA ALA A 825 -3.56 -19.45 3.13
C ALA A 825 -2.72 -18.40 3.89
N PRO A 826 -3.20 -17.93 5.06
CA PRO A 826 -2.44 -17.03 5.92
C PRO A 826 -1.03 -17.55 6.25
N PRO A 827 -0.03 -16.65 6.36
CA PRO A 827 1.33 -17.04 6.68
C PRO A 827 1.48 -17.56 8.11
N GLU A 828 0.62 -17.17 9.04
CA GLU A 828 0.59 -17.70 10.41
C GLU A 828 -0.10 -19.05 10.46
N ALA A 829 0.51 -20.04 11.10
CA ALA A 829 -0.03 -21.41 11.10
C ALA A 829 -1.40 -21.49 11.81
N ALA A 830 -1.59 -20.74 12.89
CA ALA A 830 -2.83 -20.72 13.68
C ALA A 830 -4.03 -20.09 12.96
N GLN A 831 -3.78 -19.27 11.92
CA GLN A 831 -4.83 -18.60 11.14
C GLN A 831 -5.23 -19.41 9.88
N ARG A 832 -4.53 -20.50 9.58
CA ARG A 832 -4.87 -21.37 8.44
C ARG A 832 -6.08 -22.22 8.80
N GLY A 833 -7.25 -21.85 8.27
CA GLY A 833 -8.45 -22.68 8.38
C GLY A 833 -8.30 -24.04 7.66
N ASP A 834 -9.29 -24.91 7.83
CA ASP A 834 -9.29 -26.26 7.27
C ASP A 834 -9.48 -26.27 5.73
N ASP A 835 -10.15 -25.25 5.18
CA ASP A 835 -10.45 -25.09 3.75
C ASP A 835 -9.26 -24.52 2.95
N LYS A 836 -8.08 -25.14 3.06
CA LYS A 836 -6.88 -24.70 2.33
C LYS A 836 -7.02 -24.98 0.82
N VAL A 837 -6.78 -23.94 0.01
CA VAL A 837 -6.68 -24.10 -1.45
C VAL A 837 -5.23 -24.43 -1.83
N TYR A 838 -4.92 -25.71 -2.02
CA TYR A 838 -3.59 -26.14 -2.48
C TYR A 838 -3.36 -25.72 -3.93
N ALA A 839 -2.15 -25.23 -4.20
CA ALA A 839 -1.82 -24.75 -5.53
C ALA A 839 -0.36 -24.98 -5.93
N LEU A 840 -0.12 -25.16 -7.22
CA LEU A 840 1.18 -24.92 -7.82
C LEU A 840 1.37 -23.39 -7.96
N PRO A 841 2.37 -22.77 -7.30
CA PRO A 841 2.60 -21.34 -7.43
C PRO A 841 2.91 -20.96 -8.88
N SER A 842 2.31 -19.87 -9.36
CA SER A 842 2.51 -19.37 -10.72
C SER A 842 3.99 -19.13 -11.06
N GLN A 843 4.78 -18.63 -10.10
CA GLN A 843 6.22 -18.42 -10.29
C GLN A 843 7.01 -19.72 -10.43
N SER A 844 6.57 -20.80 -9.78
CA SER A 844 7.20 -22.11 -9.91
C SER A 844 6.92 -22.71 -11.30
N ILE A 845 5.68 -22.60 -11.77
CA ILE A 845 5.27 -23.00 -13.13
C ILE A 845 6.07 -22.19 -14.17
N LYS A 846 6.05 -20.86 -14.05
CA LYS A 846 6.79 -19.94 -14.92
C LYS A 846 8.28 -20.24 -14.92
N GLY A 847 8.89 -20.45 -13.75
CA GLY A 847 10.32 -20.74 -13.62
C GLY A 847 10.71 -22.07 -14.27
N MET A 848 9.90 -23.10 -14.09
CA MET A 848 10.08 -24.41 -14.74
C MET A 848 10.03 -24.29 -16.26
N LEU A 849 8.97 -23.67 -16.81
CA LEU A 849 8.80 -23.52 -18.25
C LEU A 849 9.84 -22.55 -18.85
N ARG A 850 10.21 -21.48 -18.14
CA ARG A 850 11.28 -20.57 -18.55
C ARG A 850 12.62 -21.30 -18.66
N HIS A 851 12.96 -22.15 -17.71
CA HIS A 851 14.21 -22.92 -17.74
C HIS A 851 14.25 -23.87 -18.93
N LEU A 852 13.15 -24.58 -19.19
CA LEU A 852 13.05 -25.45 -20.36
C LEU A 852 13.15 -24.66 -21.67
N TYR A 853 12.41 -23.56 -21.79
CA TYR A 853 12.46 -22.68 -22.96
C TYR A 853 13.85 -22.09 -23.19
N THR A 854 14.59 -21.75 -22.13
CA THR A 854 15.98 -21.27 -22.20
C THR A 854 16.87 -22.29 -22.92
N ILE A 855 16.70 -23.58 -22.65
CA ILE A 855 17.45 -24.66 -23.29
C ILE A 855 16.94 -24.86 -24.73
N ALA A 856 15.62 -24.94 -24.91
CA ALA A 856 14.97 -25.16 -26.20
C ALA A 856 15.22 -24.02 -27.21
N SER A 857 15.67 -22.85 -26.75
CA SER A 857 16.01 -21.71 -27.59
C SER A 857 17.50 -21.38 -27.61
N ASP A 858 18.35 -22.18 -26.95
CA ASP A 858 19.79 -21.91 -26.79
C ASP A 858 20.12 -20.50 -26.25
N SER A 859 19.38 -20.03 -25.23
CA SER A 859 19.57 -18.70 -24.62
C SER A 859 20.77 -18.68 -23.65
N ARG A 860 21.98 -18.96 -24.15
CA ARG A 860 23.21 -18.98 -23.34
C ARG A 860 23.79 -17.58 -23.10
N GLU A 861 23.60 -16.67 -24.05
CA GLU A 861 24.12 -15.31 -23.99
C GLU A 861 23.21 -14.41 -23.13
N HIS A 862 23.82 -13.54 -22.32
CA HIS A 862 23.08 -12.57 -21.54
C HIS A 862 22.61 -11.41 -22.42
N SER A 863 21.37 -10.96 -22.20
CA SER A 863 20.86 -9.74 -22.85
C SER A 863 21.66 -8.52 -22.38
N ALA A 864 22.23 -7.78 -23.33
CA ALA A 864 23.06 -6.61 -23.05
C ALA A 864 22.22 -5.36 -22.76
N ASP A 865 21.21 -5.12 -23.58
CA ASP A 865 20.27 -4.01 -23.50
C ASP A 865 18.93 -4.40 -24.16
N ILE A 866 17.92 -3.54 -24.02
CA ILE A 866 16.56 -3.82 -24.51
C ILE A 866 16.45 -4.01 -26.03
N ALA A 867 17.41 -3.53 -26.83
CA ALA A 867 17.44 -3.75 -28.27
C ALA A 867 18.05 -5.12 -28.64
N ARG A 868 18.77 -5.76 -27.71
CA ARG A 868 19.53 -7.00 -27.91
C ARG A 868 19.17 -8.03 -26.84
N LEU A 869 17.89 -8.42 -26.82
CA LEU A 869 17.36 -9.46 -25.93
C LEU A 869 17.61 -10.85 -26.50
N ASN A 870 18.05 -11.79 -25.66
CA ASN A 870 18.02 -13.21 -26.01
C ASN A 870 16.56 -13.71 -26.11
N PRO A 871 16.31 -14.88 -26.74
CA PRO A 871 14.95 -15.37 -26.97
C PRO A 871 14.11 -15.54 -25.70
N VAL A 872 14.70 -16.02 -24.58
CA VAL A 872 13.94 -16.21 -23.33
C VAL A 872 13.58 -14.88 -22.66
N ASP A 873 14.47 -13.91 -22.67
CA ASP A 873 14.26 -12.57 -22.10
C ASP A 873 13.23 -11.77 -22.88
N SER A 874 13.24 -11.88 -24.22
CA SER A 874 12.23 -11.32 -25.11
C SER A 874 10.80 -11.84 -24.81
N LEU A 875 10.67 -13.11 -24.45
CA LEU A 875 9.36 -13.75 -24.23
C LEU A 875 8.89 -13.69 -22.78
N PHE A 876 9.75 -14.02 -21.81
CA PHE A 876 9.40 -14.08 -20.38
C PHE A 876 9.61 -12.75 -19.63
N GLY A 877 10.17 -11.75 -20.30
CA GLY A 877 10.46 -10.42 -19.75
C GLY A 877 11.88 -10.30 -19.23
N TRP A 878 12.35 -9.06 -19.12
CA TRP A 878 13.72 -8.73 -18.75
C TRP A 878 13.81 -7.39 -18.01
N VAL A 879 14.78 -7.31 -17.10
CA VAL A 879 15.11 -6.09 -16.37
C VAL A 879 16.63 -5.96 -16.32
N GLY A 880 17.16 -4.97 -17.04
CA GLY A 880 18.56 -4.62 -17.09
C GLY A 880 18.95 -3.49 -16.14
N GLN A 881 20.12 -2.91 -16.42
CA GLN A 881 20.71 -1.80 -15.68
C GLN A 881 20.52 -0.49 -16.43
N GLY A 882 20.27 0.60 -15.70
CA GLY A 882 20.07 1.93 -16.27
C GLY A 882 18.61 2.28 -16.59
N PRO A 883 18.35 3.54 -17.00
CA PRO A 883 17.00 4.04 -17.24
C PRO A 883 16.36 3.31 -18.42
N ASP A 884 15.07 3.04 -18.29
CA ASP A 884 14.24 2.45 -19.33
C ASP A 884 14.67 1.06 -19.86
N GLN A 885 15.62 0.39 -19.20
CA GLN A 885 16.10 -0.96 -19.53
C GLN A 885 15.23 -2.05 -18.88
N ALA A 886 13.92 -2.04 -19.16
CA ALA A 886 13.00 -3.08 -18.69
C ALA A 886 11.87 -3.31 -19.69
N ILE A 887 11.45 -4.56 -19.82
CA ILE A 887 10.33 -4.97 -20.65
C ILE A 887 9.50 -6.04 -19.94
N MET A 888 8.18 -5.90 -20.00
CA MET A 888 7.28 -6.91 -19.47
C MET A 888 7.30 -8.16 -20.36
N GLY A 889 7.27 -9.34 -19.76
CA GLY A 889 7.11 -10.59 -20.51
C GLY A 889 5.80 -10.62 -21.27
N ARG A 890 5.77 -11.38 -22.37
CA ARG A 890 4.61 -11.61 -23.24
C ARG A 890 3.80 -12.86 -22.86
N LEU A 891 4.15 -13.48 -21.73
CA LEU A 891 3.46 -14.62 -21.13
C LEU A 891 3.02 -14.28 -19.71
N SER A 892 1.83 -14.73 -19.33
CA SER A 892 1.32 -14.70 -17.96
C SER A 892 0.82 -16.08 -17.53
N PHE A 893 1.11 -16.46 -16.29
CA PHE A 893 0.79 -17.77 -15.71
C PHE A 893 -0.08 -17.60 -14.47
N THR A 894 -1.24 -18.24 -14.42
CA THR A 894 -2.04 -18.30 -13.18
C THR A 894 -1.48 -19.36 -12.23
N PHE A 895 -2.02 -19.39 -11.01
CA PHE A 895 -1.76 -20.47 -10.07
C PHE A 895 -2.42 -21.76 -10.57
N GLY A 896 -1.77 -22.90 -10.31
CA GLY A 896 -2.31 -24.23 -10.62
C GLY A 896 -3.10 -24.78 -9.45
N LEU A 897 -4.40 -24.47 -9.38
CA LEU A 897 -5.26 -24.89 -8.27
C LEU A 897 -5.51 -26.39 -8.35
N PHE A 898 -5.31 -27.11 -7.24
CA PHE A 898 -5.63 -28.53 -7.15
C PHE A 898 -7.11 -28.75 -6.84
N ASP A 899 -7.68 -29.76 -7.49
CA ASP A 899 -9.00 -30.30 -7.16
C ASP A 899 -8.84 -31.45 -6.16
N GLU A 900 -9.31 -31.25 -4.93
CA GLU A 900 -9.29 -32.20 -3.79
C GLU A 900 -8.07 -33.16 -3.76
N PRO A 901 -6.84 -32.63 -3.60
CA PRO A 901 -5.66 -33.45 -3.79
C PRO A 901 -5.42 -34.45 -2.65
N GLN A 902 -4.89 -35.62 -3.00
CA GLN A 902 -4.40 -36.57 -2.01
C GLN A 902 -3.02 -36.16 -1.50
N LEU A 903 -2.82 -36.22 -0.18
CA LEU A 903 -1.62 -35.73 0.50
C LEU A 903 -1.03 -36.84 1.39
N ALA A 904 0.30 -36.96 1.42
CA ALA A 904 1.00 -37.84 2.36
C ALA A 904 2.25 -37.19 2.96
N TRP A 905 2.56 -37.54 4.21
CA TRP A 905 3.76 -37.08 4.89
C TRP A 905 4.98 -37.91 4.47
N PHE A 906 6.12 -37.24 4.34
CA PHE A 906 7.39 -37.85 4.00
C PHE A 906 8.50 -37.40 4.94
N LYS A 907 9.41 -38.32 5.22
CA LYS A 907 10.70 -38.09 5.87
C LYS A 907 11.82 -38.30 4.87
N VAL A 908 12.71 -37.31 4.80
CA VAL A 908 13.96 -37.38 4.03
C VAL A 908 15.14 -37.15 4.98
N PRO A 909 15.90 -38.20 5.34
CA PRO A 909 17.15 -38.08 6.09
C PRO A 909 18.20 -37.23 5.38
N TYR A 910 19.09 -36.60 6.14
CA TYR A 910 20.27 -35.88 5.63
C TYR A 910 21.54 -36.46 6.27
N PRO A 911 22.68 -36.57 5.55
CA PRO A 911 22.88 -36.24 4.13
C PRO A 911 22.25 -37.28 3.18
N TYR A 912 21.80 -36.82 2.01
CA TYR A 912 21.21 -37.68 0.96
C TYR A 912 21.99 -37.62 -0.37
N GLY A 913 23.15 -36.95 -0.39
CA GLY A 913 23.94 -36.70 -1.61
C GLY A 913 24.57 -37.94 -2.25
N GLU A 914 24.71 -39.01 -1.47
CA GLU A 914 25.33 -40.28 -1.87
C GLU A 914 24.43 -41.15 -2.76
N TRP A 915 23.13 -40.84 -2.83
CA TRP A 915 22.16 -41.58 -3.62
C TRP A 915 22.18 -41.15 -5.09
N ARG A 916 22.36 -42.12 -5.99
CA ARG A 916 22.38 -41.91 -7.44
C ARG A 916 21.46 -42.92 -8.13
N TYR A 917 20.65 -42.44 -9.06
CA TYR A 917 19.84 -43.31 -9.93
C TYR A 917 20.62 -43.56 -11.23
N ALA A 918 21.04 -44.81 -11.46
CA ALA A 918 21.83 -45.20 -12.64
C ALA A 918 21.59 -46.68 -13.01
N GLY A 919 21.34 -46.93 -14.30
CA GLY A 919 21.00 -48.28 -14.80
C GLY A 919 19.68 -48.79 -14.21
N ASP A 920 18.67 -47.93 -14.19
CA ASP A 920 17.31 -48.17 -13.66
C ASP A 920 17.23 -48.58 -12.17
N GLN A 921 18.32 -48.37 -11.42
CA GLN A 921 18.41 -48.70 -10.01
C GLN A 921 19.03 -47.56 -9.19
N TRP A 922 18.62 -47.47 -7.92
CA TRP A 922 19.25 -46.61 -6.92
C TRP A 922 20.51 -47.26 -6.37
N LYS A 923 21.63 -46.54 -6.39
CA LYS A 923 22.92 -46.96 -5.83
C LYS A 923 23.41 -45.92 -4.84
N GLN A 924 23.98 -46.38 -3.73
CA GLN A 924 24.68 -45.53 -2.77
C GLN A 924 26.18 -45.57 -3.10
N ALA A 925 26.79 -44.39 -3.25
CA ALA A 925 28.22 -44.26 -3.40
C ALA A 925 28.75 -43.33 -2.32
N ALA A 926 29.52 -43.89 -1.37
CA ALA A 926 30.18 -43.16 -0.29
C ALA A 926 31.05 -42.03 -0.86
N ASP A 927 31.09 -40.90 -0.16
CA ASP A 927 31.85 -39.68 -0.50
C ASP A 927 31.51 -39.06 -1.87
N SER A 928 30.37 -39.41 -2.43
CA SER A 928 29.95 -38.95 -3.76
C SER A 928 28.88 -37.85 -3.67
N SER A 929 28.96 -36.84 -4.53
CA SER A 929 27.93 -35.81 -4.65
C SER A 929 26.81 -36.21 -5.62
N ALA A 930 25.66 -35.55 -5.49
CA ALA A 930 24.52 -35.67 -6.39
C ALA A 930 24.92 -35.55 -7.88
N ALA A 931 24.69 -36.60 -8.68
CA ALA A 931 25.14 -36.73 -10.07
C ALA A 931 24.44 -35.76 -11.04
N LYS A 932 25.09 -34.67 -11.46
CA LYS A 932 24.46 -33.60 -12.25
C LYS A 932 24.29 -34.00 -13.71
N MET A 933 23.07 -33.88 -14.24
CA MET A 933 22.83 -33.94 -15.70
C MET A 933 22.85 -32.52 -16.26
N LEU A 934 23.75 -32.26 -17.20
CA LEU A 934 23.92 -30.96 -17.84
C LEU A 934 23.63 -31.06 -19.34
N VAL A 935 22.80 -30.17 -19.86
CA VAL A 935 22.64 -29.94 -21.30
C VAL A 935 23.64 -28.87 -21.72
N SER A 936 24.41 -29.15 -22.79
CA SER A 936 25.46 -28.28 -23.32
C SER A 936 26.50 -27.81 -22.28
N LYS A 937 26.74 -28.61 -21.23
CA LYS A 937 27.63 -28.29 -20.08
C LYS A 937 27.21 -27.03 -19.27
N THR A 938 26.03 -26.48 -19.54
CA THR A 938 25.57 -25.19 -18.98
C THR A 938 24.33 -25.37 -18.11
N TRP A 939 23.27 -25.99 -18.63
CA TRP A 939 21.99 -26.02 -17.94
C TRP A 939 21.76 -27.34 -17.22
N ARG A 940 21.48 -27.26 -15.92
CA ARG A 940 21.15 -28.44 -15.13
C ARG A 940 19.71 -28.88 -15.41
N VAL A 941 19.53 -30.15 -15.72
CA VAL A 941 18.22 -30.81 -15.78
C VAL A 941 18.20 -31.91 -14.73
N PHE A 942 17.04 -32.12 -14.10
CA PHE A 942 16.86 -33.16 -13.10
C PHE A 942 16.23 -34.38 -13.76
N PRO A 943 16.88 -35.55 -13.76
CA PRO A 943 16.28 -36.74 -14.33
C PRO A 943 15.05 -37.17 -13.53
N HIS A 944 14.13 -37.86 -14.21
CA HIS A 944 13.02 -38.53 -13.56
C HIS A 944 13.52 -39.82 -12.91
N ALA A 945 13.02 -40.19 -11.75
CA ALA A 945 13.36 -41.46 -11.09
C ALA A 945 12.24 -41.80 -10.11
N PRO A 946 12.02 -43.09 -9.79
CA PRO A 946 11.17 -43.46 -8.66
C PRO A 946 11.76 -42.92 -7.36
N LEU A 947 10.98 -42.91 -6.28
CA LEU A 947 11.45 -42.43 -4.98
C LEU A 947 12.71 -43.20 -4.53
N ALA A 948 13.70 -42.46 -4.01
CA ALA A 948 14.90 -43.09 -3.47
C ALA A 948 14.57 -43.94 -2.22
N PRO A 949 15.21 -45.10 -2.01
CA PRO A 949 14.93 -45.98 -0.86
C PRO A 949 15.11 -45.32 0.51
N ILE A 950 15.90 -44.25 0.61
CA ILE A 950 16.10 -43.47 1.85
C ILE A 950 14.86 -42.64 2.24
N VAL A 951 13.93 -42.42 1.31
CA VAL A 951 12.70 -41.66 1.51
C VAL A 951 11.66 -42.55 2.20
N LYS A 952 11.07 -42.09 3.30
CA LYS A 952 10.02 -42.82 4.02
C LYS A 952 8.72 -42.05 3.99
N GLN A 953 7.63 -42.70 3.58
CA GLN A 953 6.28 -42.18 3.78
C GLN A 953 5.87 -42.40 5.25
N LEU A 954 5.16 -41.44 5.82
CA LEU A 954 4.69 -41.45 7.22
C LEU A 954 3.16 -41.34 7.25
N ALA A 955 2.55 -41.90 8.30
CA ALA A 955 1.11 -41.74 8.56
C ALA A 955 0.75 -40.31 9.02
N GLY A 956 1.70 -39.58 9.60
CA GLY A 956 1.52 -38.22 10.10
C GLY A 956 2.86 -37.55 10.42
N PHE A 957 2.81 -36.32 10.94
CA PHE A 957 4.00 -35.62 11.42
C PHE A 957 4.50 -36.22 12.74
N GLN A 958 5.40 -37.20 12.63
CA GLN A 958 6.04 -37.88 13.77
C GLN A 958 7.57 -37.87 13.58
N PRO A 959 8.24 -36.75 13.90
CA PRO A 959 9.68 -36.65 13.72
C PRO A 959 10.45 -37.41 14.80
N ASP A 960 11.44 -38.18 14.37
CA ASP A 960 12.27 -39.06 15.20
C ASP A 960 13.76 -38.66 15.20
N THR A 961 14.15 -37.75 14.30
CA THR A 961 15.52 -37.23 14.22
C THR A 961 15.56 -35.77 13.79
N PHE A 962 16.49 -35.03 14.39
CA PHE A 962 16.79 -33.64 14.03
C PHE A 962 17.35 -33.53 12.61
N GLN A 963 18.14 -34.48 12.12
CA GLN A 963 18.84 -34.35 10.84
C GLN A 963 17.92 -34.47 9.62
N ALA A 964 16.74 -35.07 9.75
CA ALA A 964 15.81 -35.25 8.64
C ALA A 964 14.96 -34.00 8.34
N ARG A 965 14.39 -33.98 7.14
CA ARG A 965 13.33 -33.06 6.70
C ARG A 965 11.99 -33.80 6.69
N TYR A 966 10.95 -33.12 7.15
CA TYR A 966 9.58 -33.63 7.20
C TYR A 966 8.66 -32.70 6.43
N PHE A 967 7.89 -33.25 5.50
CA PHE A 967 7.01 -32.45 4.67
C PHE A 967 5.86 -33.27 4.10
N ARG A 968 4.76 -32.60 3.77
CA ARG A 968 3.61 -33.20 3.07
C ARG A 968 3.73 -32.95 1.57
N ALA A 969 3.46 -33.98 0.78
CA ALA A 969 3.52 -33.91 -0.68
C ALA A 969 2.16 -34.28 -1.28
N ILE A 970 1.83 -33.64 -2.40
CA ILE A 970 0.68 -34.02 -3.22
C ILE A 970 1.03 -35.31 -3.96
N MET A 971 0.14 -36.28 -3.88
CA MET A 971 0.34 -37.63 -4.41
C MET A 971 0.02 -37.72 -5.91
N PRO A 972 0.62 -38.69 -6.62
CA PRO A 972 0.28 -38.97 -8.02
C PRO A 972 -1.23 -39.20 -8.22
N GLY A 973 -1.73 -38.80 -9.39
CA GLY A 973 -3.16 -38.88 -9.74
C GLY A 973 -3.99 -37.65 -9.36
N SER A 974 -3.48 -36.78 -8.48
CA SER A 974 -4.09 -35.47 -8.22
C SER A 974 -3.99 -34.58 -9.47
N ARG A 975 -4.90 -33.61 -9.63
CA ARG A 975 -4.91 -32.72 -10.81
C ARG A 975 -4.92 -31.26 -10.40
N ALA A 976 -4.07 -30.47 -11.04
CA ALA A 976 -4.10 -29.03 -10.92
C ALA A 976 -4.40 -28.36 -12.27
N ARG A 977 -5.11 -27.24 -12.27
CA ARG A 977 -5.41 -26.48 -13.49
C ARG A 977 -4.89 -25.05 -13.40
N PHE A 978 -4.24 -24.59 -14.46
CA PHE A 978 -3.78 -23.21 -14.63
C PHE A 978 -3.94 -22.77 -16.08
N THR A 979 -3.77 -21.47 -16.32
CA THR A 979 -3.78 -20.90 -17.67
C THR A 979 -2.46 -20.18 -17.98
N ILE A 980 -2.11 -20.17 -19.26
CA ILE A 980 -1.02 -19.39 -19.83
C ILE A 980 -1.61 -18.41 -20.84
N ARG A 981 -1.65 -17.13 -20.50
CA ARG A 981 -2.04 -16.07 -21.44
C ARG A 981 -0.81 -15.61 -22.20
N PHE A 982 -0.93 -15.44 -23.52
CA PHE A 982 0.18 -15.04 -24.37
C PHE A 982 -0.27 -14.05 -25.45
N TRP A 983 0.65 -13.17 -25.86
CA TRP A 983 0.35 -12.17 -26.89
C TRP A 983 1.58 -11.79 -27.70
N ASN A 984 1.36 -11.44 -28.97
CA ASN A 984 2.39 -10.98 -29.89
C ASN A 984 3.52 -11.99 -30.07
N LEU A 985 3.20 -13.30 -30.09
CA LEU A 985 4.18 -14.34 -30.36
C LEU A 985 4.43 -14.46 -31.86
N GLU A 986 5.68 -14.70 -32.22
CA GLU A 986 6.04 -15.20 -33.55
C GLU A 986 5.68 -16.69 -33.67
N LYS A 987 5.59 -17.20 -34.91
CA LYS A 987 5.23 -18.61 -35.15
C LYS A 987 6.17 -19.57 -34.42
N GLU A 988 7.47 -19.36 -34.57
CA GLU A 988 8.51 -20.21 -33.96
C GLU A 988 8.48 -20.12 -32.42
N GLU A 989 8.16 -18.95 -31.85
CA GLU A 989 8.00 -18.79 -30.40
C GLU A 989 6.80 -19.58 -29.88
N LEU A 990 5.67 -19.56 -30.61
CA LEU A 990 4.49 -20.33 -30.26
C LEU A 990 4.75 -21.84 -30.40
N GLN A 991 5.41 -22.29 -31.46
CA GLN A 991 5.80 -23.71 -31.64
C GLN A 991 6.70 -24.18 -30.49
N ARG A 992 7.73 -23.39 -30.14
CA ARG A 992 8.63 -23.70 -29.03
C ARG A 992 7.93 -23.69 -27.68
N LEU A 993 7.05 -22.70 -27.43
CA LEU A 993 6.23 -22.65 -26.22
C LEU A 993 5.33 -23.88 -26.12
N MET A 994 4.64 -24.23 -27.21
CA MET A 994 3.74 -25.39 -27.25
C MET A 994 4.49 -26.68 -26.91
N TRP A 995 5.65 -26.91 -27.52
CA TRP A 995 6.48 -28.07 -27.20
C TRP A 995 6.94 -28.04 -25.73
N CYS A 996 7.36 -26.88 -25.21
CA CYS A 996 7.79 -26.76 -23.81
C CYS A 996 6.65 -27.04 -22.81
N VAL A 997 5.40 -26.75 -23.19
CA VAL A 997 4.23 -26.98 -22.34
C VAL A 997 3.74 -28.42 -22.47
N ALA A 998 3.45 -28.89 -23.68
CA ALA A 998 2.84 -30.21 -23.90
C ALA A 998 3.86 -31.36 -23.77
N LEU A 999 5.09 -31.14 -24.24
CA LEU A 999 6.11 -32.16 -24.48
C LEU A 999 5.63 -33.32 -25.39
N GLU A 1000 6.59 -34.08 -25.93
CA GLU A 1000 6.28 -35.32 -26.65
C GLU A 1000 5.80 -36.43 -25.70
N PRO A 1001 5.01 -37.41 -26.19
CA PRO A 1001 4.61 -38.56 -25.41
C PRO A 1001 5.80 -39.29 -24.76
N GLY A 1002 5.66 -39.61 -23.46
CA GLY A 1002 6.70 -40.29 -22.68
C GLY A 1002 7.77 -39.35 -22.10
N LEU A 1003 7.62 -38.04 -22.26
CA LEU A 1003 8.38 -37.03 -21.55
C LEU A 1003 7.57 -36.41 -20.40
N GLY A 1004 8.24 -35.74 -19.46
CA GLY A 1004 7.59 -35.02 -18.36
C GLY A 1004 8.41 -33.84 -17.86
N HIS A 1005 7.78 -33.04 -17.01
CA HIS A 1005 8.40 -31.88 -16.36
C HIS A 1005 8.82 -32.21 -14.93
N LYS A 1006 9.70 -31.40 -14.37
CA LYS A 1006 10.27 -31.61 -13.03
C LYS A 1006 10.24 -30.32 -12.21
N MET A 1007 9.51 -30.32 -11.10
CA MET A 1007 9.29 -29.12 -10.26
C MET A 1007 9.35 -29.44 -8.75
N GLY A 1008 9.51 -28.41 -7.92
CA GLY A 1008 9.45 -28.52 -6.46
C GLY A 1008 10.77 -28.94 -5.79
N ASN A 1009 10.64 -29.34 -4.53
CA ASN A 1009 11.72 -29.73 -3.64
C ASN A 1009 12.07 -31.22 -3.78
N ASN A 1010 13.29 -31.58 -3.36
CA ASN A 1010 13.77 -32.96 -3.31
C ASN A 1010 13.73 -33.69 -4.67
N ARG A 1011 13.77 -32.95 -5.79
CA ARG A 1011 13.77 -33.48 -7.18
C ARG A 1011 14.83 -34.56 -7.41
N TYR A 1012 15.94 -34.50 -6.68
CA TYR A 1012 17.02 -35.48 -6.73
C TYR A 1012 16.68 -36.86 -6.22
N LEU A 1013 15.64 -36.98 -5.40
CA LEU A 1013 15.25 -38.21 -4.72
C LEU A 1013 13.97 -38.80 -5.31
N GLY A 1014 13.67 -38.46 -6.57
CA GLY A 1014 12.51 -38.94 -7.31
C GLY A 1014 11.29 -38.01 -7.27
N PHE A 1015 11.20 -37.06 -6.34
CA PHE A 1015 10.03 -36.16 -6.22
C PHE A 1015 9.80 -35.24 -7.43
N GLY A 1016 8.55 -34.82 -7.62
CA GLY A 1016 8.21 -33.66 -8.44
C GLY A 1016 8.18 -33.86 -9.95
N SER A 1017 8.18 -35.09 -10.44
CA SER A 1017 7.83 -35.39 -11.83
C SER A 1017 6.33 -35.11 -12.05
N LEU A 1018 5.99 -34.38 -13.11
CA LEU A 1018 4.61 -34.12 -13.51
C LEU A 1018 4.46 -34.14 -15.03
N ARG A 1019 3.25 -34.38 -15.51
CA ARG A 1019 2.84 -34.25 -16.91
C ARG A 1019 1.95 -33.03 -17.04
N LEU A 1020 2.15 -32.26 -18.10
CA LEU A 1020 1.25 -31.18 -18.48
C LEU A 1020 0.44 -31.59 -19.71
N ARG A 1021 -0.85 -31.25 -19.73
CA ARG A 1021 -1.73 -31.49 -20.87
C ARG A 1021 -2.46 -30.20 -21.20
N VAL A 1022 -2.36 -29.76 -22.45
CA VAL A 1022 -3.13 -28.62 -22.96
C VAL A 1022 -4.57 -29.08 -23.18
N LEU A 1023 -5.52 -28.36 -22.60
CA LEU A 1023 -6.94 -28.69 -22.62
C LEU A 1023 -7.67 -28.03 -23.81
N PRO A 1024 -8.85 -28.56 -24.22
CA PRO A 1024 -9.62 -28.03 -25.34
C PRO A 1024 -10.09 -26.57 -25.18
N GLY A 1025 -10.11 -26.04 -23.96
CA GLY A 1025 -10.39 -24.62 -23.70
C GLY A 1025 -9.28 -23.66 -24.16
N SER A 1026 -8.20 -24.17 -24.76
CA SER A 1026 -7.10 -23.38 -25.31
C SER A 1026 -7.44 -22.78 -26.68
N TYR A 1027 -7.14 -21.50 -26.89
CA TYR A 1027 -7.49 -20.79 -28.12
C TYR A 1027 -6.49 -19.69 -28.51
N LEU A 1028 -6.48 -19.36 -29.80
CA LEU A 1028 -5.97 -18.11 -30.35
C LEU A 1028 -7.10 -17.07 -30.48
N ILE A 1029 -6.74 -15.79 -30.51
CA ILE A 1029 -7.69 -14.68 -30.56
C ILE A 1029 -7.69 -14.05 -31.95
N ASP A 1030 -8.87 -14.02 -32.58
CA ASP A 1030 -9.15 -13.17 -33.73
C ASP A 1030 -9.69 -11.82 -33.24
N TRP A 1031 -8.81 -10.82 -33.15
CA TRP A 1031 -9.14 -9.51 -32.59
C TRP A 1031 -10.18 -8.75 -33.42
N ALA A 1032 -10.16 -8.93 -34.75
CA ALA A 1032 -11.14 -8.31 -35.63
C ALA A 1032 -12.54 -8.88 -35.36
N LYS A 1033 -12.68 -10.21 -35.31
CA LYS A 1033 -13.98 -10.84 -34.98
C LYS A 1033 -14.46 -10.50 -33.57
N ARG A 1034 -13.54 -10.47 -32.60
CA ARG A 1034 -13.88 -10.22 -31.18
C ARG A 1034 -14.61 -8.89 -31.01
N TYR A 1035 -14.09 -7.83 -31.61
CA TYR A 1035 -14.64 -6.48 -31.43
C TYR A 1035 -15.66 -6.07 -32.51
N ALA A 1036 -15.76 -6.82 -33.62
CA ALA A 1036 -16.80 -6.64 -34.63
C ALA A 1036 -18.11 -7.39 -34.34
N GLY A 1037 -18.28 -7.96 -33.14
CA GLY A 1037 -19.51 -8.65 -32.72
C GLY A 1037 -19.62 -10.11 -33.20
N GLY A 1038 -18.52 -10.75 -33.63
CA GLY A 1038 -18.52 -12.15 -34.02
C GLY A 1038 -18.55 -13.11 -32.84
N GLN A 1039 -19.31 -14.21 -32.92
CA GLN A 1039 -19.44 -15.21 -31.84
C GLN A 1039 -18.32 -16.27 -31.81
N SER A 1040 -17.38 -16.27 -32.76
CA SER A 1040 -16.31 -17.28 -32.88
C SER A 1040 -14.93 -16.65 -33.03
N TRP A 1041 -14.62 -15.70 -32.14
CA TRP A 1041 -13.32 -15.03 -32.11
C TRP A 1041 -12.24 -15.85 -31.40
N GLN A 1042 -12.63 -16.84 -30.59
CA GLN A 1042 -11.74 -17.84 -30.02
C GLN A 1042 -11.54 -18.95 -31.05
N LEU A 1043 -10.32 -19.06 -31.57
CA LEU A 1043 -9.92 -20.09 -32.53
C LEU A 1043 -9.27 -21.24 -31.75
N PRO A 1044 -9.90 -22.42 -31.64
CA PRO A 1044 -9.36 -23.54 -30.87
C PRO A 1044 -7.96 -23.94 -31.34
N ILE A 1045 -7.09 -24.31 -30.41
CA ILE A 1045 -5.73 -24.77 -30.72
C ILE A 1045 -5.71 -26.30 -30.80
N GLN A 1046 -5.28 -26.84 -31.95
CA GLN A 1046 -4.92 -28.25 -32.09
C GLN A 1046 -3.44 -28.43 -31.81
N VAL A 1047 -3.09 -28.98 -30.65
CA VAL A 1047 -1.69 -29.03 -30.14
C VAL A 1047 -0.73 -29.66 -31.13
N ASP A 1048 -1.11 -30.78 -31.75
CA ASP A 1048 -0.26 -31.54 -32.66
C ASP A 1048 0.14 -30.75 -33.92
N GLU A 1049 -0.68 -29.79 -34.35
CA GLU A 1049 -0.36 -28.89 -35.49
C GLU A 1049 0.73 -27.86 -35.15
N TRP A 1050 1.00 -27.64 -33.85
CA TRP A 1050 1.96 -26.65 -33.36
C TRP A 1050 3.26 -27.27 -32.82
N ILE A 1051 3.31 -28.59 -32.65
CA ILE A 1051 4.52 -29.29 -32.23
C ILE A 1051 5.47 -29.42 -33.42
N GLU A 1052 6.49 -28.55 -33.48
CA GLU A 1052 7.54 -28.58 -34.49
C GLU A 1052 8.91 -28.75 -33.82
N THR A 1053 9.51 -29.94 -33.97
CA THR A 1053 10.79 -30.26 -33.33
C THR A 1053 11.96 -29.47 -33.92
N GLY A 1054 11.84 -29.00 -35.17
CA GLY A 1054 12.84 -28.13 -35.80
C GLY A 1054 13.05 -26.80 -35.08
N ALA A 1055 12.06 -26.33 -34.31
CA ALA A 1055 12.17 -25.11 -33.49
C ALA A 1055 12.90 -25.32 -32.15
N ILE A 1056 13.23 -26.57 -31.80
CA ILE A 1056 13.75 -26.97 -30.48
C ILE A 1056 15.25 -27.21 -30.52
N GLN A 1057 16.01 -26.26 -29.98
CA GLN A 1057 17.44 -26.44 -29.75
C GLN A 1057 17.69 -27.51 -28.68
N HIS A 1058 18.77 -28.26 -28.84
CA HIS A 1058 19.15 -29.37 -27.95
C HIS A 1058 18.06 -30.46 -27.77
N HIS A 1059 17.17 -30.62 -28.74
CA HIS A 1059 16.04 -31.56 -28.70
C HIS A 1059 16.43 -32.98 -28.24
N THR A 1060 17.45 -33.60 -28.85
CA THR A 1060 17.91 -34.95 -28.48
C THR A 1060 18.34 -35.05 -27.02
N ALA A 1061 19.04 -34.03 -26.50
CA ALA A 1061 19.50 -34.01 -25.12
C ALA A 1061 18.32 -33.81 -24.14
N LEU A 1062 17.37 -32.95 -24.50
CA LEU A 1062 16.14 -32.74 -23.73
C LEU A 1062 15.28 -34.01 -23.69
N ARG A 1063 15.07 -34.68 -24.82
CA ARG A 1063 14.32 -35.94 -24.90
C ARG A 1063 14.92 -37.02 -24.00
N LYS A 1064 16.26 -37.11 -23.91
CA LYS A 1064 16.94 -38.02 -22.99
C LYS A 1064 16.73 -37.61 -21.52
N ALA A 1065 16.83 -36.32 -21.22
CA ALA A 1065 16.78 -35.81 -19.85
C ALA A 1065 15.38 -35.80 -19.23
N LEU A 1066 14.35 -35.58 -20.05
CA LEU A 1066 12.94 -35.46 -19.64
C LEU A 1066 12.15 -36.76 -19.74
N ASN A 1067 12.82 -37.87 -20.04
CA ASN A 1067 12.18 -39.17 -20.23
C ASN A 1067 11.60 -39.69 -18.91
N VAL A 1068 10.31 -40.06 -18.92
CA VAL A 1068 9.58 -40.60 -17.76
C VAL A 1068 9.26 -42.09 -17.86
N LYS A 1069 9.73 -42.81 -18.89
CA LYS A 1069 9.42 -44.24 -19.09
C LYS A 1069 9.81 -45.15 -17.92
N GLN A 1070 10.73 -44.70 -17.07
CA GLN A 1070 11.22 -45.43 -15.90
C GLN A 1070 10.42 -45.17 -14.61
N LEU A 1071 9.33 -44.39 -14.68
CA LEU A 1071 8.45 -44.06 -13.56
C LEU A 1071 7.28 -45.05 -13.43
#